data_AF-A0AA36JA87-F1
#
_entry.id   AF-A0AA36JA87-F1
#
_cell.length_a   1.000
_cell.length_b   1.000
_cell.length_c   1.000
_cell.angle_alpha   90.00
_cell.angle_beta   90.00
_cell.angle_gamma   90.00
#
_symmetry.space_group_name_H-M   'P 1'
#
loop_
_entity.id
_entity.type
_entity.pdbx_description
1 polymer ?
#
loop_
_entity_poly.entity_id
_entity_poly.type
_entity_poly.pdbx_seq_one_letter_code
_entity_poly.pdbx_strand_id
1 'polypeptide(L)'
;MERGSRHGRRRCGLQWGAAIAGTYSAALCLCARYSSAFVSPVPGLGATSGLAKSAVRRPQGSNAQDVRWALTAAGVCWAAGLVNRVSRSAAPKERPSAKDAFFAAAEVFDEEEVDVAVIGAGPGGTLLAYLLAEQHGRKVCLIDPAASKKWPNNYGVWQAEWDALAAKLGVDLNACLQAQWKVTDCYFGGSWELPVDNRLRLDRPYARVDRAKLKQLLRSSPNVKVIESEVECKAIANNVFDCPAIRHSGSGSVILLADGSAIRTKLIVDSTGFESSLTRRLPAPGQAPGPAAGYQIAYGCEVIVDGDFYYAPEAMTLFDYRTDHLSFDKEWEQRAEKEPTFIYVMPLGPVPGEPNAQRVFFEETSLVARPAISFEECKQRCFARLRHLGVSYREETISDEEFCYIPMGGNLPEPGQRIVAFGAAAAMVHPSTGYQLCRMMASSKDVADTIAEELAKDSRPDAVAAAAYEAIWSPQNQAQRDFAVFGGEFLMELDVAGLRGWFQGFFNLPEDLWAGFLAGWPSLPGNSNHESWFARLTFGLQLVTKIPPPVVLRLMAAIGRFSLTYGVSLIRSVTPLFGSPPSYAYTPPVPKEEIGDVAAKREAMEMMKGLALGLTEHVVQITLPDWAVPVQRMESRIRRLQVLSEEELRSLLQCLDDAGLGRVSYRSFRTAVAEFLAKSRDFHSALSPEEFNAILYRIKARVKENGLTVGQALREADGRSALPGAEFMQSLRGLRLGLSNKEVAQIFNSLSADSFRMAGTAAPNPVHDGQVSIALFDTLVENCSNESLKDWATVAFPRLHELIVSKACSD
;
A
#
# COMPACT_ATOMS: atom_id res chain seq x y z
N MET A 1 8.25 48.29 36.55
CA MET A 1 9.00 49.55 36.41
C MET A 1 10.07 49.28 35.36
N GLU A 2 10.27 49.97 34.24
CA GLU A 2 9.61 51.05 33.52
C GLU A 2 10.22 50.97 32.09
N ARG A 3 9.41 51.29 31.06
CA ARG A 3 9.72 52.09 29.84
C ARG A 3 11.08 51.87 29.14
N GLY A 4 11.20 51.56 27.85
CA GLY A 4 10.41 52.02 26.69
C GLY A 4 10.95 53.33 26.10
N SER A 5 11.54 53.30 24.89
CA SER A 5 11.58 54.39 23.87
C SER A 5 12.44 53.91 22.68
N ARG A 6 11.94 53.45 21.51
CA ARG A 6 11.28 54.16 20.38
C ARG A 6 11.91 55.49 19.98
N HIS A 7 12.29 55.62 18.71
CA HIS A 7 12.12 56.75 17.76
C HIS A 7 12.78 56.27 16.45
N GLY A 8 12.28 56.43 15.23
CA GLY A 8 11.13 57.12 14.66
C GLY A 8 11.34 57.14 13.14
N ARG A 9 10.28 56.83 12.38
CA ARG A 9 10.22 56.81 10.90
C ARG A 9 10.58 58.18 10.29
N ARG A 10 11.18 58.17 9.09
CA ARG A 10 10.82 59.12 8.01
C ARG A 10 10.74 58.42 6.66
N ARG A 11 9.61 58.62 6.00
CA ARG A 11 9.36 58.37 4.58
C ARG A 11 10.02 59.49 3.76
N CYS A 12 10.60 59.14 2.62
CA CYS A 12 10.59 59.97 1.41
C CYS A 12 10.37 59.04 0.22
N GLY A 13 9.37 59.35 -0.60
CA GLY A 13 9.16 58.76 -1.91
C GLY A 13 9.54 59.77 -3.00
N LEU A 14 10.01 59.24 -4.14
CA LEU A 14 9.93 59.78 -5.51
C LEU A 14 10.58 58.69 -6.39
N GLN A 15 9.79 57.90 -7.11
CA GLN A 15 9.49 58.10 -8.54
C GLN A 15 10.74 58.21 -9.43
N TRP A 16 11.07 57.10 -10.08
CA TRP A 16 11.57 57.06 -11.46
C TRP A 16 10.87 55.92 -12.18
N GLY A 17 10.18 56.26 -13.26
CA GLY A 17 9.48 55.33 -14.14
C GLY A 17 10.30 55.00 -15.39
N ALA A 18 9.87 53.91 -16.04
CA ALA A 18 9.91 53.68 -17.48
C ALA A 18 11.27 53.76 -18.20
N ALA A 19 11.90 52.60 -18.38
CA ALA A 19 12.58 52.21 -19.62
C ALA A 19 12.75 50.67 -19.63
N ILE A 20 12.67 50.08 -20.83
CA ILE A 20 12.72 48.64 -21.16
C ILE A 20 11.33 47.97 -21.21
N ALA A 21 10.49 48.53 -22.08
CA ALA A 21 9.60 47.75 -22.94
C ALA A 21 10.07 47.98 -24.38
N GLY A 22 10.51 46.92 -25.07
CA GLY A 22 10.92 46.95 -26.47
C GLY A 22 11.95 45.88 -26.79
N THR A 23 11.60 44.95 -27.68
CA THR A 23 12.37 43.79 -28.20
C THR A 23 12.57 42.65 -27.19
N TYR A 24 11.93 41.48 -27.25
CA TYR A 24 11.47 40.68 -28.39
C TYR A 24 10.19 39.89 -28.05
N SER A 25 9.12 40.18 -28.80
CA SER A 25 8.03 39.26 -29.11
C SER A 25 8.12 39.00 -30.62
N ALA A 26 8.74 37.89 -31.01
CA ALA A 26 8.78 37.38 -32.39
C ALA A 26 9.40 35.97 -32.45
N ALA A 27 8.66 34.95 -31.99
CA ALA A 27 8.87 33.54 -32.39
C ALA A 27 7.68 32.63 -32.01
N LEU A 28 6.46 33.14 -32.14
CA LEU A 28 5.21 32.38 -32.09
C LEU A 28 4.38 32.80 -33.31
N CYS A 29 4.64 32.14 -34.44
CA CYS A 29 3.78 31.93 -35.62
C CYS A 29 4.62 31.74 -36.88
N LEU A 30 5.05 30.51 -37.16
CA LEU A 30 5.22 30.02 -38.54
C LEU A 30 5.25 28.49 -38.54
N CYS A 31 4.45 27.93 -39.46
CA CYS A 31 4.42 26.53 -39.92
C CYS A 31 3.53 25.53 -39.17
N ALA A 32 2.22 25.73 -39.33
CA ALA A 32 1.32 24.64 -39.67
C ALA A 32 1.38 24.39 -41.20
N ARG A 33 1.19 23.11 -41.60
CA ARG A 33 1.09 22.52 -42.97
C ARG A 33 2.39 21.91 -43.52
N TYR A 34 2.49 20.58 -43.44
CA TYR A 34 2.58 19.71 -44.62
C TYR A 34 2.11 18.29 -44.24
N SER A 35 1.12 17.78 -44.98
CA SER A 35 0.65 16.40 -44.92
C SER A 35 1.36 15.54 -45.97
N SER A 36 1.42 14.23 -45.67
CA SER A 36 1.38 13.07 -46.58
C SER A 36 2.66 12.54 -47.27
N ALA A 37 2.77 11.21 -47.14
CA ALA A 37 3.16 10.20 -48.15
C ALA A 37 4.59 9.61 -48.16
N PHE A 38 4.63 8.33 -48.60
CA PHE A 38 5.72 7.36 -48.83
C PHE A 38 6.07 6.44 -47.64
N VAL A 39 5.67 5.16 -47.56
CA VAL A 39 5.79 3.96 -48.44
C VAL A 39 7.24 3.47 -48.61
N SER A 40 7.59 2.40 -47.87
CA SER A 40 8.43 1.17 -48.10
C SER A 40 9.67 1.19 -49.03
N PRO A 41 10.58 0.17 -49.11
CA PRO A 41 10.58 -1.22 -48.56
C PRO A 41 11.94 -1.83 -48.04
N VAL A 42 11.85 -2.96 -47.30
CA VAL A 42 12.51 -4.33 -47.41
C VAL A 42 13.83 -4.44 -48.24
N PRO A 43 14.90 -5.22 -47.87
CA PRO A 43 14.94 -6.70 -47.69
C PRO A 43 15.92 -7.25 -46.61
N GLY A 44 15.93 -8.51 -46.16
CA GLY A 44 15.39 -9.78 -46.68
C GLY A 44 16.53 -10.77 -46.99
N LEU A 45 16.36 -12.04 -46.61
CA LEU A 45 17.13 -13.28 -46.92
C LEU A 45 18.19 -13.70 -45.87
N GLY A 46 18.30 -14.98 -45.47
CA GLY A 46 17.73 -16.20 -46.06
C GLY A 46 17.83 -17.43 -45.14
N ALA A 47 17.00 -18.40 -45.49
CA ALA A 47 16.78 -19.69 -44.86
C ALA A 47 17.94 -20.69 -45.04
N THR A 48 17.92 -21.81 -44.31
CA THR A 48 17.86 -23.18 -44.89
C THR A 48 17.84 -24.29 -43.82
N SER A 49 16.90 -25.26 -44.01
CA SER A 49 16.94 -26.73 -43.78
C SER A 49 17.54 -27.33 -42.49
N GLY A 50 17.03 -28.40 -41.87
CA GLY A 50 16.07 -29.43 -42.25
C GLY A 50 16.50 -30.82 -41.74
N LEU A 51 15.57 -31.55 -41.10
CA LEU A 51 15.41 -33.03 -41.03
C LEU A 51 16.38 -33.95 -40.24
N ALA A 52 15.80 -34.59 -39.20
CA ALA A 52 15.57 -36.06 -39.08
C ALA A 52 16.11 -36.85 -37.84
N LYS A 53 15.13 -37.28 -37.02
CA LYS A 53 14.80 -38.63 -36.51
C LYS A 53 15.58 -39.38 -35.39
N SER A 54 14.74 -39.85 -34.44
CA SER A 54 14.79 -41.04 -33.55
C SER A 54 15.55 -40.88 -32.22
N ALA A 55 15.16 -41.41 -31.05
CA ALA A 55 14.03 -42.24 -30.60
C ALA A 55 13.86 -42.15 -29.05
N VAL A 56 12.61 -42.16 -28.59
CA VAL A 56 12.02 -42.85 -27.40
C VAL A 56 12.80 -42.90 -26.05
N ARG A 57 12.30 -42.18 -25.02
CA ARG A 57 11.68 -42.73 -23.78
C ARG A 57 11.09 -41.59 -22.92
N ARG A 58 10.02 -41.92 -22.18
CA ARG A 58 9.02 -41.06 -21.49
C ARG A 58 9.42 -40.80 -20.00
N PRO A 59 8.67 -40.02 -19.19
CA PRO A 59 9.02 -38.66 -18.81
C PRO A 59 9.22 -38.47 -17.28
N GLN A 60 9.92 -37.42 -16.87
CA GLN A 60 9.84 -36.88 -15.51
C GLN A 60 9.87 -35.35 -15.54
N GLY A 61 8.93 -34.77 -14.80
CA GLY A 61 9.05 -33.43 -14.22
C GLY A 61 8.62 -32.26 -15.09
N SER A 62 7.35 -31.86 -15.02
CA SER A 62 7.02 -30.44 -15.08
C SER A 62 5.70 -30.09 -14.36
N ASN A 63 5.87 -29.13 -13.45
CA ASN A 63 4.99 -28.03 -13.05
C ASN A 63 3.64 -28.31 -12.37
N ALA A 64 3.69 -28.21 -11.04
CA ALA A 64 2.58 -28.02 -10.11
C ALA A 64 2.00 -26.58 -10.13
N GLN A 65 1.63 -26.03 -11.30
CA GLN A 65 1.02 -24.70 -11.37
C GLN A 65 -0.31 -24.58 -12.16
N ASP A 66 -0.83 -25.64 -12.78
CA ASP A 66 -2.02 -25.52 -13.64
C ASP A 66 -3.30 -26.24 -13.18
N VAL A 67 -3.48 -26.48 -11.87
CA VAL A 67 -4.75 -27.03 -11.31
C VAL A 67 -5.28 -26.18 -10.16
N ARG A 68 -5.23 -24.85 -10.32
CA ARG A 68 -5.78 -23.88 -9.34
C ARG A 68 -7.14 -23.28 -9.74
N TRP A 69 -7.71 -23.66 -10.89
CA TRP A 69 -8.90 -22.99 -11.45
C TRP A 69 -10.01 -23.89 -11.99
N ALA A 70 -10.08 -25.16 -11.56
CA ALA A 70 -11.13 -26.08 -12.00
C ALA A 70 -12.17 -26.46 -10.92
N LEU A 71 -12.08 -25.92 -9.70
CA LEU A 71 -13.12 -26.09 -8.66
C LEU A 71 -13.81 -24.80 -8.23
N THR A 72 -13.44 -23.66 -8.81
CA THR A 72 -14.12 -22.38 -8.58
C THR A 72 -15.26 -22.11 -9.58
N ALA A 73 -15.52 -23.02 -10.52
CA ALA A 73 -16.50 -22.83 -11.59
C ALA A 73 -17.78 -23.70 -11.49
N ALA A 74 -17.90 -24.60 -10.51
CA ALA A 74 -19.11 -25.42 -10.30
C ALA A 74 -19.99 -24.94 -9.12
N GLY A 75 -19.71 -23.76 -8.55
CA GLY A 75 -20.41 -23.23 -7.37
C GLY A 75 -21.31 -22.01 -7.60
N VAL A 76 -21.41 -21.48 -8.83
CA VAL A 76 -21.98 -20.13 -9.08
C VAL A 76 -23.27 -20.11 -9.93
N CYS A 77 -23.81 -21.26 -10.34
CA CYS A 77 -25.10 -21.31 -11.06
C CYS A 77 -26.15 -22.15 -10.34
N TRP A 78 -26.62 -21.76 -9.15
CA TRP A 78 -27.83 -22.33 -8.52
C TRP A 78 -28.50 -21.31 -7.60
N ALA A 79 -29.13 -20.27 -8.16
CA ALA A 79 -30.10 -19.41 -7.46
C ALA A 79 -30.85 -18.46 -8.43
N ALA A 80 -31.71 -18.97 -9.32
CA ALA A 80 -32.78 -18.15 -9.92
C ALA A 80 -33.86 -19.05 -10.55
N GLY A 81 -34.95 -19.32 -9.82
CA GLY A 81 -36.11 -20.01 -10.39
C GLY A 81 -37.14 -20.44 -9.35
N LEU A 82 -38.35 -19.88 -9.43
CA LEU A 82 -39.55 -20.10 -8.62
C LEU A 82 -39.58 -19.46 -7.21
N VAL A 83 -40.19 -18.28 -7.13
CA VAL A 83 -41.48 -18.11 -6.45
C VAL A 83 -42.26 -16.99 -7.14
N ASN A 84 -43.26 -17.33 -7.93
CA ASN A 84 -44.34 -16.39 -8.23
C ASN A 84 -45.66 -17.15 -8.45
N ARG A 85 -46.49 -17.26 -7.40
CA ARG A 85 -47.93 -16.90 -7.43
C ARG A 85 -48.66 -17.27 -6.14
N VAL A 86 -49.70 -16.47 -5.88
CA VAL A 86 -50.77 -16.56 -4.87
C VAL A 86 -50.32 -15.95 -3.52
N SER A 87 -50.87 -14.85 -2.98
CA SER A 87 -52.17 -14.22 -3.14
C SER A 87 -52.17 -12.73 -2.71
N ARG A 88 -53.26 -12.05 -3.06
CA ARG A 88 -53.56 -10.62 -2.98
C ARG A 88 -53.51 -9.99 -1.57
N SER A 89 -53.39 -8.66 -1.58
CA SER A 89 -53.85 -7.68 -0.57
C SER A 89 -52.96 -7.44 0.67
N ALA A 90 -52.10 -6.44 0.59
CA ALA A 90 -51.90 -5.34 1.56
C ALA A 90 -50.56 -4.63 1.27
N ALA A 91 -50.51 -3.30 1.39
CA ALA A 91 -49.34 -2.47 1.09
C ALA A 91 -48.07 -2.94 1.84
N PRO A 92 -46.87 -2.95 1.22
CA PRO A 92 -45.67 -3.45 1.87
C PRO A 92 -45.10 -2.40 2.83
N LYS A 93 -45.00 -2.75 4.12
CA LYS A 93 -44.02 -2.17 5.03
C LYS A 93 -42.62 -2.61 4.56
N GLU A 94 -41.68 -1.67 4.45
CA GLU A 94 -40.31 -1.93 4.02
C GLU A 94 -39.65 -3.06 4.82
N ARG A 95 -38.99 -4.00 4.12
CA ARG A 95 -38.21 -5.08 4.71
C ARG A 95 -36.78 -4.58 4.99
N PRO A 96 -36.20 -4.85 6.17
CA PRO A 96 -34.81 -4.48 6.45
C PRO A 96 -33.84 -5.18 5.49
N SER A 97 -32.79 -4.48 5.07
CA SER A 97 -31.78 -5.05 4.18
C SER A 97 -30.97 -6.13 4.89
N ALA A 98 -30.35 -7.06 4.15
CA ALA A 98 -29.50 -8.08 4.79
C ALA A 98 -28.18 -7.52 5.37
N LYS A 99 -27.87 -6.24 5.12
CA LYS A 99 -26.88 -5.46 5.88
C LYS A 99 -27.42 -5.10 7.26
N ASP A 100 -28.68 -4.65 7.35
CA ASP A 100 -29.34 -4.36 8.63
C ASP A 100 -29.49 -5.63 9.48
N ALA A 101 -29.67 -6.80 8.85
CA ALA A 101 -29.68 -8.09 9.53
C ALA A 101 -28.28 -8.56 10.01
N PHE A 102 -27.19 -8.25 9.28
CA PHE A 102 -25.82 -8.53 9.72
C PHE A 102 -25.41 -7.62 10.89
N PHE A 103 -25.85 -6.37 10.91
CA PHE A 103 -25.60 -5.45 12.02
C PHE A 103 -26.55 -5.64 13.21
N ALA A 104 -27.79 -6.09 13.00
CA ALA A 104 -28.64 -6.61 14.08
C ALA A 104 -28.07 -7.89 14.69
N ALA A 105 -27.29 -8.68 13.93
CA ALA A 105 -26.49 -9.78 14.47
C ALA A 105 -25.17 -9.30 15.11
N ALA A 106 -24.70 -8.09 14.76
CA ALA A 106 -23.53 -7.47 15.38
C ALA A 106 -23.84 -6.79 16.72
N GLU A 107 -25.11 -6.41 16.97
CA GLU A 107 -25.62 -6.04 18.30
C GLU A 107 -25.51 -7.18 19.34
N VAL A 108 -25.08 -8.38 18.92
CA VAL A 108 -24.84 -9.55 19.78
C VAL A 108 -23.36 -9.63 20.23
N PHE A 109 -22.48 -8.74 19.76
CA PHE A 109 -21.09 -8.65 20.24
C PHE A 109 -20.97 -7.57 21.32
N ASP A 110 -20.11 -7.78 22.32
CA ASP A 110 -19.75 -6.73 23.30
C ASP A 110 -19.10 -5.56 22.54
N GLU A 111 -19.88 -4.53 22.23
CA GLU A 111 -19.40 -3.31 21.58
C GLU A 111 -18.66 -2.46 22.62
N GLU A 112 -17.36 -2.27 22.43
CA GLU A 112 -16.62 -1.30 23.22
C GLU A 112 -16.70 0.09 22.60
N GLU A 113 -17.05 1.09 23.40
CA GLU A 113 -17.17 2.48 22.96
C GLU A 113 -16.00 3.35 23.47
N VAL A 114 -15.29 3.97 22.54
CA VAL A 114 -14.15 4.86 22.78
C VAL A 114 -14.32 6.19 22.03
N ASP A 115 -13.59 7.23 22.44
CA ASP A 115 -13.58 8.50 21.72
C ASP A 115 -12.71 8.40 20.45
N VAL A 116 -11.55 7.75 20.58
CA VAL A 116 -10.56 7.62 19.50
C VAL A 116 -10.03 6.20 19.43
N ALA A 117 -10.00 5.63 18.24
CA ALA A 117 -9.32 4.37 17.95
C ALA A 117 -8.06 4.66 17.14
N VAL A 118 -6.91 4.29 17.69
CA VAL A 118 -5.59 4.44 17.04
C VAL A 118 -5.16 3.08 16.52
N ILE A 119 -5.03 2.93 15.20
CA ILE A 119 -4.61 1.69 14.55
C ILE A 119 -3.11 1.80 14.24
N GLY A 120 -2.30 0.88 14.76
CA GLY A 120 -0.84 0.87 14.68
C GLY A 120 -0.16 1.36 15.97
N ALA A 121 0.62 0.49 16.60
CA ALA A 121 1.29 0.73 17.88
C ALA A 121 2.78 1.10 17.72
N GLY A 122 3.12 1.79 16.63
CA GLY A 122 4.43 2.45 16.49
C GLY A 122 4.59 3.63 17.47
N PRO A 123 5.76 4.29 17.50
CA PRO A 123 6.01 5.40 18.41
C PRO A 123 4.99 6.54 18.28
N GLY A 124 4.54 6.84 17.06
CA GLY A 124 3.56 7.88 16.77
C GLY A 124 2.17 7.59 17.31
N GLY A 125 1.63 6.41 16.98
CA GLY A 125 0.32 5.99 17.46
C GLY A 125 0.29 5.85 18.98
N THR A 126 1.35 5.28 19.56
CA THR A 126 1.46 5.11 21.02
C THR A 126 1.54 6.46 21.74
N LEU A 127 2.34 7.42 21.24
CA LEU A 127 2.41 8.75 21.83
C LEU A 127 1.08 9.51 21.68
N LEU A 128 0.46 9.48 20.50
CA LEU A 128 -0.79 10.19 20.30
C LEU A 128 -1.91 9.63 21.19
N ALA A 129 -1.99 8.29 21.32
CA ALA A 129 -2.91 7.64 22.24
C ALA A 129 -2.66 8.06 23.70
N TYR A 130 -1.38 8.08 24.11
CA TYR A 130 -0.98 8.56 25.44
C TYR A 130 -1.41 10.00 25.69
N LEU A 131 -1.15 10.92 24.76
CA LEU A 131 -1.51 12.34 24.94
C LEU A 131 -3.03 12.55 25.01
N LEU A 132 -3.79 11.89 24.13
CA LEU A 132 -5.26 11.95 24.14
C LEU A 132 -5.84 11.43 25.46
N ALA A 133 -5.29 10.34 26.00
CA ALA A 133 -5.76 9.76 27.25
C ALA A 133 -5.31 10.56 28.47
N GLU A 134 -4.01 10.82 28.63
CA GLU A 134 -3.44 11.42 29.85
C GLU A 134 -3.60 12.94 29.92
N GLN A 135 -3.48 13.66 28.80
CA GLN A 135 -3.58 15.13 28.81
C GLN A 135 -5.00 15.63 28.58
N HIS A 136 -5.84 14.84 27.91
CA HIS A 136 -7.21 15.25 27.55
C HIS A 136 -8.32 14.35 28.11
N GLY A 137 -8.00 13.29 28.84
CA GLY A 137 -8.99 12.41 29.47
C GLY A 137 -9.89 11.67 28.48
N ARG A 138 -9.42 11.45 27.24
CA ARG A 138 -10.18 10.74 26.20
C ARG A 138 -10.10 9.23 26.41
N LYS A 139 -11.20 8.53 26.11
CA LYS A 139 -11.20 7.07 26.04
C LYS A 139 -10.53 6.66 24.74
N VAL A 140 -9.39 5.98 24.81
CA VAL A 140 -8.61 5.61 23.63
C VAL A 140 -8.36 4.12 23.60
N CYS A 141 -8.52 3.50 22.44
CA CYS A 141 -7.97 2.19 22.16
C CYS A 141 -6.79 2.27 21.17
N LEU A 142 -5.76 1.46 21.43
CA LEU A 142 -4.59 1.29 20.57
C LEU A 142 -4.61 -0.14 20.03
N ILE A 143 -4.83 -0.29 18.73
CA ILE A 143 -5.06 -1.57 18.04
C ILE A 143 -3.83 -1.89 17.19
N ASP A 144 -3.16 -2.99 17.45
CA ASP A 144 -2.03 -3.46 16.64
C ASP A 144 -1.77 -4.95 16.84
N PRO A 145 -1.62 -5.77 15.77
CA PRO A 145 -1.44 -7.22 15.90
C PRO A 145 -0.12 -7.64 16.56
N ALA A 146 0.81 -6.70 16.73
CA ALA A 146 2.13 -6.87 17.34
C ALA A 146 2.36 -5.83 18.45
N ALA A 147 1.29 -5.36 19.10
CA ALA A 147 1.36 -4.32 20.13
C ALA A 147 2.36 -4.67 21.25
N SER A 148 2.54 -5.95 21.58
CA SER A 148 3.48 -6.45 22.58
C SER A 148 4.94 -6.50 22.12
N LYS A 149 5.20 -6.60 20.80
CA LYS A 149 6.55 -6.79 20.25
C LYS A 149 7.41 -5.53 20.38
N LYS A 150 8.74 -5.69 20.34
CA LYS A 150 9.67 -4.55 20.30
C LYS A 150 9.50 -3.77 18.99
N TRP A 151 9.70 -2.46 19.04
CA TRP A 151 9.81 -1.67 17.81
C TRP A 151 11.09 -2.07 17.06
N PRO A 152 11.01 -2.42 15.77
CA PRO A 152 12.13 -3.01 15.04
C PRO A 152 13.23 -2.01 14.69
N ASN A 153 12.88 -0.74 14.47
CA ASN A 153 13.82 0.27 13.97
C ASN A 153 14.54 0.98 15.11
N ASN A 154 15.81 1.35 14.96
CA ASN A 154 16.53 2.24 15.85
C ASN A 154 16.22 3.72 15.57
N TYR A 155 16.38 4.56 16.59
CA TYR A 155 16.10 5.99 16.47
C TYR A 155 17.27 6.81 16.99
N GLY A 156 17.89 7.55 16.08
CA GLY A 156 18.82 8.65 16.37
C GLY A 156 18.07 9.98 16.46
N VAL A 157 18.45 10.83 17.41
CA VAL A 157 17.86 12.16 17.61
C VAL A 157 18.93 13.20 17.93
N TRP A 158 18.74 14.43 17.43
CA TRP A 158 19.50 15.57 17.93
C TRP A 158 19.05 15.91 19.34
N GLN A 159 19.99 16.03 20.28
CA GLN A 159 19.65 16.21 21.68
C GLN A 159 18.81 17.47 21.92
N ALA A 160 19.15 18.59 21.26
CA ALA A 160 18.39 19.83 21.37
C ALA A 160 16.91 19.69 20.94
N GLU A 161 16.63 18.89 19.90
CA GLU A 161 15.26 18.61 19.47
C GLU A 161 14.53 17.73 20.47
N TRP A 162 15.23 16.72 21.02
CA TRP A 162 14.70 15.82 22.03
C TRP A 162 14.34 16.54 23.34
N ASP A 163 15.21 17.45 23.80
CA ASP A 163 14.97 18.29 24.97
C ASP A 163 13.78 19.24 24.78
N ALA A 164 13.69 19.87 23.59
CA ALA A 164 12.55 20.71 23.25
C ALA A 164 11.23 19.92 23.23
N LEU A 165 11.25 18.67 22.77
CA LEU A 165 10.11 17.77 22.81
C LEU A 165 9.74 17.36 24.23
N ALA A 166 10.71 17.04 25.08
CA ALA A 166 10.46 16.70 26.48
C ALA A 166 9.72 17.86 27.18
N ALA A 167 10.16 19.10 26.95
CA ALA A 167 9.51 20.30 27.46
C ALA A 167 8.12 20.51 26.85
N LYS A 168 7.95 20.38 25.53
CA LYS A 168 6.66 20.58 24.83
C LYS A 168 5.61 19.55 25.27
N LEU A 169 6.02 18.29 25.39
CA LEU A 169 5.12 17.18 25.72
C LEU A 169 4.87 17.04 27.22
N GLY A 170 5.73 17.61 28.08
CA GLY A 170 5.64 17.43 29.52
C GLY A 170 5.91 16.00 29.96
N VAL A 171 6.78 15.30 29.23
CA VAL A 171 7.12 13.88 29.43
C VAL A 171 8.64 13.77 29.57
N ASP A 172 9.12 12.96 30.53
CA ASP A 172 10.56 12.74 30.74
C ASP A 172 11.16 11.83 29.66
N LEU A 173 11.33 12.39 28.47
CA LEU A 173 11.93 11.69 27.33
C LEU A 173 13.43 11.44 27.52
N ASN A 174 14.11 12.23 28.35
CA ASN A 174 15.54 12.11 28.58
C ASN A 174 15.91 10.83 29.34
N ALA A 175 15.02 10.33 30.19
CA ALA A 175 15.13 9.00 30.79
C ALA A 175 15.11 7.84 29.76
N CYS A 176 14.66 8.11 28.53
CA CYS A 176 14.55 7.14 27.44
C CYS A 176 15.74 7.20 26.46
N LEU A 177 16.87 7.79 26.83
CA LEU A 177 18.09 7.75 26.01
C LEU A 177 18.96 6.54 26.39
N GLN A 178 19.41 5.80 25.37
CA GLN A 178 20.32 4.66 25.53
C GLN A 178 21.78 5.12 25.55
N ALA A 179 22.14 6.01 24.63
CA ALA A 179 23.50 6.52 24.47
C ALA A 179 23.46 7.98 23.98
N GLN A 180 24.49 8.74 24.32
CA GLN A 180 24.63 10.16 24.00
C GLN A 180 26.08 10.47 23.62
N TRP A 181 26.25 11.31 22.61
CA TRP A 181 27.54 11.81 22.15
C TRP A 181 27.51 13.33 22.13
N LYS A 182 28.57 13.96 22.61
CA LYS A 182 28.63 15.42 22.74
C LYS A 182 28.82 16.12 21.41
N VAL A 183 29.42 15.43 20.45
CA VAL A 183 29.78 15.95 19.13
C VAL A 183 29.41 14.93 18.07
N THR A 184 29.29 15.44 16.84
CA THR A 184 28.96 14.65 15.67
C THR A 184 30.05 14.82 14.63
N ASP A 185 30.47 13.74 13.95
CA ASP A 185 31.48 13.80 12.90
C ASP A 185 30.91 13.45 11.53
N CYS A 186 31.47 14.09 10.51
CA CYS A 186 31.20 13.82 9.11
C CYS A 186 32.52 13.72 8.32
N TYR A 187 32.50 12.95 7.23
CA TYR A 187 33.60 12.76 6.30
C TYR A 187 33.08 12.94 4.86
N PHE A 188 33.48 14.06 4.24
CA PHE A 188 33.12 14.42 2.86
C PHE A 188 34.34 14.52 1.93
N GLY A 189 35.47 13.96 2.37
CA GLY A 189 36.75 13.98 1.67
C GLY A 189 36.78 13.20 0.35
N GLY A 190 37.82 13.44 -0.46
CA GLY A 190 38.06 12.72 -1.72
C GLY A 190 37.50 13.42 -2.96
N SER A 191 37.14 14.70 -2.84
CA SER A 191 36.70 15.57 -3.95
C SER A 191 36.95 17.03 -3.56
N TRP A 192 36.90 17.96 -4.52
CA TRP A 192 36.97 19.42 -4.26
C TRP A 192 38.19 19.86 -3.43
N GLU A 193 39.36 19.26 -3.70
CA GLU A 193 40.62 19.55 -2.98
C GLU A 193 40.59 19.20 -1.48
N LEU A 194 39.56 18.49 -1.01
CA LEU A 194 39.51 17.95 0.34
C LEU A 194 40.18 16.57 0.40
N PRO A 195 41.18 16.37 1.28
CA PRO A 195 41.77 15.05 1.53
C PRO A 195 40.70 14.02 1.89
N VAL A 196 40.93 12.75 1.52
CA VAL A 196 39.96 11.65 1.76
C VAL A 196 39.62 11.51 3.25
N ASP A 197 40.62 11.68 4.12
CA ASP A 197 40.51 11.62 5.57
C ASP A 197 40.04 12.93 6.24
N ASN A 198 39.64 13.92 5.44
CA ASN A 198 39.13 15.17 5.99
C ASN A 198 37.87 14.94 6.84
N ARG A 199 37.99 15.28 8.11
CA ARG A 199 36.94 15.17 9.12
C ARG A 199 36.37 16.53 9.43
N LEU A 200 35.05 16.66 9.29
CA LEU A 200 34.27 17.79 9.77
C LEU A 200 33.61 17.41 11.10
N ARG A 201 34.00 18.08 12.18
CA ARG A 201 33.36 17.92 13.49
C ARG A 201 32.32 19.01 13.71
N LEU A 202 31.10 18.59 13.99
CA LEU A 202 29.98 19.43 14.38
C LEU A 202 29.89 19.43 15.91
N ASP A 203 29.91 20.62 16.52
CA ASP A 203 29.73 20.80 17.98
C ASP A 203 28.25 20.70 18.36
N ARG A 204 27.59 19.63 17.89
CA ARG A 204 26.18 19.36 18.08
C ARG A 204 26.00 17.96 18.68
N PRO A 205 25.40 17.84 19.87
CA PRO A 205 25.14 16.56 20.50
C PRO A 205 24.07 15.73 19.80
N TYR A 206 24.29 14.41 19.80
CA TYR A 206 23.38 13.41 19.23
C TYR A 206 23.10 12.32 20.26
N ALA A 207 21.96 11.65 20.14
CA ALA A 207 21.58 10.57 21.04
C ALA A 207 20.87 9.43 20.32
N ARG A 208 20.99 8.22 20.88
CA ARG A 208 20.22 7.05 20.48
C ARG A 208 19.14 6.80 21.53
N VAL A 209 17.90 6.63 21.07
CA VAL A 209 16.74 6.41 21.94
C VAL A 209 16.68 4.94 22.38
N ASP A 210 16.46 4.72 23.67
CA ASP A 210 16.06 3.42 24.22
C ASP A 210 14.58 3.17 23.92
N ARG A 211 14.36 2.38 22.87
CA ARG A 211 13.03 2.03 22.33
C ARG A 211 12.15 1.31 23.35
N ALA A 212 12.75 0.49 24.20
CA ALA A 212 12.02 -0.27 25.20
C ALA A 212 11.53 0.65 26.31
N LYS A 213 12.40 1.53 26.83
CA LYS A 213 12.02 2.54 27.82
C LYS A 213 11.00 3.52 27.28
N LEU A 214 11.18 4.01 26.04
CA LEU A 214 10.21 4.91 25.42
C LEU A 214 8.85 4.24 25.26
N LYS A 215 8.81 3.00 24.75
CA LYS A 215 7.56 2.25 24.63
C LYS A 215 6.91 2.00 25.99
N GLN A 216 7.69 1.66 27.01
CA GLN A 216 7.20 1.45 28.37
C GLN A 216 6.61 2.74 28.96
N LEU A 217 7.30 3.87 28.81
CA LEU A 217 6.84 5.19 29.25
C LEU A 217 5.50 5.55 28.62
N LEU A 218 5.38 5.41 27.30
CA LEU A 218 4.16 5.77 26.58
C LEU A 218 3.01 4.77 26.81
N ARG A 219 3.31 3.53 27.21
CA ARG A 219 2.32 2.51 27.58
C ARG A 219 1.98 2.48 29.07
N SER A 220 2.56 3.36 29.90
CA SER A 220 2.28 3.36 31.33
C SER A 220 0.89 3.90 31.68
N SER A 221 0.23 4.57 30.74
CA SER A 221 -1.15 5.06 30.91
C SER A 221 -2.12 3.88 31.04
N PRO A 222 -2.82 3.73 32.19
CA PRO A 222 -3.87 2.72 32.32
C PRO A 222 -5.14 3.10 31.51
N ASN A 223 -5.22 4.33 31.02
CA ASN A 223 -6.38 4.88 30.32
C ASN A 223 -6.37 4.58 28.81
N VAL A 224 -5.25 4.05 28.28
CA VAL A 224 -5.17 3.54 26.91
C VAL A 224 -5.40 2.04 26.92
N LYS A 225 -6.51 1.59 26.33
CA LYS A 225 -6.74 0.16 26.15
C LYS A 225 -5.93 -0.34 24.95
N VAL A 226 -5.05 -1.30 25.17
CA VAL A 226 -4.29 -1.94 24.08
C VAL A 226 -4.99 -3.22 23.65
N ILE A 227 -5.24 -3.35 22.35
CA ILE A 227 -5.88 -4.51 21.74
C ILE A 227 -4.93 -5.11 20.71
N GLU A 228 -4.51 -6.35 20.95
CA GLU A 228 -3.58 -7.06 20.08
C GLU A 228 -4.34 -7.83 18.99
N SER A 229 -4.85 -7.08 18.00
CA SER A 229 -5.61 -7.60 16.86
C SER A 229 -5.37 -6.73 15.62
N GLU A 230 -5.81 -7.24 14.47
CA GLU A 230 -5.68 -6.59 13.17
C GLU A 230 -7.02 -6.03 12.68
N VAL A 231 -6.93 -4.96 11.89
CA VAL A 231 -8.03 -4.41 11.08
C VAL A 231 -7.74 -4.74 9.62
N GLU A 232 -8.24 -5.90 9.17
CA GLU A 232 -8.03 -6.39 7.80
C GLU A 232 -8.92 -5.63 6.82
N CYS A 233 -8.42 -4.51 6.30
CA CYS A 233 -9.21 -3.63 5.44
C CYS A 233 -8.33 -2.80 4.50
N LYS A 234 -8.83 -2.50 3.30
CA LYS A 234 -8.18 -1.60 2.35
C LYS A 234 -9.13 -0.54 1.81
N ALA A 235 -8.70 0.72 1.85
CA ALA A 235 -9.41 1.82 1.23
C ALA A 235 -9.33 1.72 -0.29
N ILE A 236 -10.50 1.64 -0.94
CA ILE A 236 -10.64 1.57 -2.41
C ILE A 236 -11.15 2.89 -3.00
N ALA A 237 -11.91 3.66 -2.22
CA ALA A 237 -12.27 5.05 -2.53
C ALA A 237 -12.38 5.85 -1.23
N ASN A 238 -12.59 7.16 -1.33
CA ASN A 238 -12.65 8.03 -0.15
C ASN A 238 -13.77 7.58 0.80
N ASN A 239 -13.39 7.14 2.02
CA ASN A 239 -14.28 6.56 3.03
C ASN A 239 -15.02 5.28 2.57
N VAL A 240 -14.45 4.55 1.60
CA VAL A 240 -14.99 3.30 1.04
C VAL A 240 -13.90 2.25 1.09
N PHE A 241 -14.22 1.10 1.68
CA PHE A 241 -13.29 0.00 1.87
C PHE A 241 -13.74 -1.26 1.12
N ASP A 242 -12.78 -2.14 0.84
CA ASP A 242 -12.97 -3.42 0.14
C ASP A 242 -13.81 -4.44 0.93
N CYS A 243 -13.86 -4.31 2.25
CA CYS A 243 -14.62 -5.17 3.15
C CYS A 243 -15.39 -4.34 4.20
N PRO A 244 -16.35 -4.94 4.93
CA PRO A 244 -17.17 -4.21 5.90
C PRO A 244 -16.48 -3.94 7.24
N ALA A 245 -15.15 -4.15 7.35
CA ALA A 245 -14.42 -4.03 8.62
C ALA A 245 -14.47 -2.62 9.20
N ILE A 246 -14.58 -1.58 8.37
CA ILE A 246 -14.78 -0.19 8.83
C ILE A 246 -16.08 0.34 8.25
N ARG A 247 -16.97 0.83 9.13
CA ARG A 247 -18.21 1.50 8.73
C ARG A 247 -18.34 2.86 9.37
N HIS A 248 -18.53 3.88 8.55
CA HIS A 248 -18.81 5.23 9.01
C HIS A 248 -20.32 5.49 9.10
N SER A 249 -20.71 6.32 10.08
CA SER A 249 -22.07 6.76 10.36
C SER A 249 -22.09 8.27 10.67
N GLY A 250 -23.26 8.88 10.88
CA GLY A 250 -23.34 10.30 11.23
C GLY A 250 -22.62 10.65 12.54
N SER A 251 -22.63 9.75 13.52
CA SER A 251 -22.13 9.96 14.88
C SER A 251 -20.72 9.39 15.14
N GLY A 252 -20.16 8.60 14.22
CA GLY A 252 -18.85 7.99 14.41
C GLY A 252 -18.57 6.86 13.42
N SER A 253 -17.76 5.90 13.85
CA SER A 253 -17.35 4.73 13.08
C SER A 253 -17.43 3.47 13.94
N VAL A 254 -17.62 2.33 13.28
CA VAL A 254 -17.47 1.01 13.89
C VAL A 254 -16.34 0.28 13.17
N ILE A 255 -15.45 -0.33 13.94
CA ILE A 255 -14.33 -1.16 13.48
C ILE A 255 -14.61 -2.60 13.91
N LEU A 256 -14.61 -3.54 12.97
CA LEU A 256 -14.61 -4.97 13.23
C LEU A 256 -13.18 -5.48 13.19
N LEU A 257 -12.77 -6.15 14.26
CA LEU A 257 -11.44 -6.74 14.41
C LEU A 257 -11.40 -8.17 13.88
N ALA A 258 -10.21 -8.65 13.54
CA ALA A 258 -9.99 -10.01 13.04
C ALA A 258 -10.46 -11.12 14.01
N ASP A 259 -10.45 -10.85 15.32
CA ASP A 259 -10.95 -11.76 16.36
C ASP A 259 -12.49 -11.80 16.47
N GLY A 260 -13.19 -10.97 15.70
CA GLY A 260 -14.65 -10.85 15.67
C GLY A 260 -15.22 -9.83 16.65
N SER A 261 -14.40 -9.18 17.48
CA SER A 261 -14.85 -8.09 18.36
C SER A 261 -15.08 -6.79 17.58
N ALA A 262 -15.90 -5.90 18.13
CA ALA A 262 -16.27 -4.63 17.50
C ALA A 262 -15.98 -3.44 18.40
N ILE A 263 -15.44 -2.37 17.81
CA ILE A 263 -15.12 -1.11 18.50
C ILE A 263 -15.92 0.01 17.86
N ARG A 264 -16.69 0.72 18.67
CA ARG A 264 -17.37 1.96 18.31
C ARG A 264 -16.49 3.14 18.70
N THR A 265 -16.27 4.06 17.77
CA THR A 265 -15.39 5.21 17.98
C THR A 265 -15.89 6.47 17.28
N LYS A 266 -15.61 7.66 17.83
CA LYS A 266 -15.89 8.92 17.12
C LYS A 266 -14.86 9.20 16.03
N LEU A 267 -13.59 8.87 16.27
CA LEU A 267 -12.48 9.10 15.33
C LEU A 267 -11.60 7.85 15.17
N ILE A 268 -11.11 7.63 13.96
CA ILE A 268 -10.08 6.63 13.66
C ILE A 268 -8.81 7.35 13.27
N VAL A 269 -7.70 7.03 13.94
CA VAL A 269 -6.35 7.46 13.54
C VAL A 269 -5.60 6.26 12.98
N ASP A 270 -5.09 6.39 11.77
CA ASP A 270 -4.24 5.41 11.12
C ASP A 270 -2.76 5.78 11.31
N SER A 271 -2.08 5.02 12.15
CA SER A 271 -0.64 5.09 12.41
C SER A 271 0.07 3.79 12.06
N THR A 272 -0.46 3.02 11.11
CA THR A 272 0.07 1.70 10.69
C THR A 272 1.37 1.79 9.88
N GLY A 273 1.79 2.99 9.48
CA GLY A 273 3.05 3.22 8.78
C GLY A 273 2.88 3.57 7.30
N PHE A 274 3.99 3.56 6.55
CA PHE A 274 4.00 4.01 5.15
C PHE A 274 3.24 3.06 4.21
N GLU A 275 3.10 1.78 4.56
CA GLU A 275 2.34 0.79 3.78
C GLU A 275 0.85 0.75 4.13
N SER A 276 0.33 1.75 4.87
CA SER A 276 -1.07 1.74 5.28
C SER A 276 -2.02 1.51 4.09
N SER A 277 -2.84 0.48 4.26
CA SER A 277 -3.98 0.15 3.41
C SER A 277 -5.22 0.99 3.72
N LEU A 278 -5.27 1.67 4.86
CA LEU A 278 -6.43 2.41 5.35
C LEU A 278 -6.51 3.85 4.81
N THR A 279 -5.38 4.39 4.37
CA THR A 279 -5.26 5.78 3.91
C THR A 279 -4.98 5.86 2.40
N ARG A 280 -5.83 6.61 1.67
CA ARG A 280 -5.59 6.95 0.26
C ARG A 280 -4.65 8.13 0.12
N ARG A 281 -3.79 8.07 -0.91
CA ARG A 281 -2.74 9.05 -1.22
C ARG A 281 -2.74 9.37 -2.71
N LEU A 282 -3.87 9.88 -3.20
CA LEU A 282 -3.99 10.38 -4.58
C LEU A 282 -3.82 11.90 -4.58
N PRO A 283 -3.26 12.47 -5.67
CA PRO A 283 -3.31 13.92 -5.84
C PRO A 283 -4.77 14.37 -5.85
N ALA A 284 -5.07 15.50 -5.21
CA ALA A 284 -6.41 16.06 -5.22
C ALA A 284 -6.85 16.38 -6.67
N PRO A 285 -8.15 16.33 -6.99
CA PRO A 285 -8.64 16.69 -8.32
C PRO A 285 -8.12 18.07 -8.76
N GLY A 286 -7.42 18.11 -9.91
CA GLY A 286 -6.82 19.33 -10.46
C GLY A 286 -5.38 19.62 -10.00
N GLN A 287 -4.78 18.78 -9.17
CA GLN A 287 -3.34 18.87 -8.84
C GLN A 287 -2.51 17.96 -9.73
N ALA A 288 -1.38 18.47 -10.22
CA ALA A 288 -0.35 17.61 -10.81
C ALA A 288 0.19 16.66 -9.74
N PRO A 289 0.39 15.37 -10.04
CA PRO A 289 1.05 14.47 -9.11
C PRO A 289 2.45 15.00 -8.78
N GLY A 290 2.80 15.00 -7.50
CA GLY A 290 4.19 15.22 -7.09
C GLY A 290 5.11 14.10 -7.57
N PRO A 291 6.43 14.25 -7.41
CA PRO A 291 7.34 13.13 -7.65
C PRO A 291 6.91 11.91 -6.84
N ALA A 292 7.07 10.72 -7.43
CA ALA A 292 6.89 9.46 -6.71
C ALA A 292 7.82 9.43 -5.48
N ALA A 293 7.57 8.56 -4.51
CA ALA A 293 8.51 8.43 -3.40
C ALA A 293 9.91 7.99 -3.92
N GLY A 294 10.96 8.61 -3.40
CA GLY A 294 12.28 7.99 -3.37
C GLY A 294 12.36 7.01 -2.20
N TYR A 295 13.43 6.24 -2.08
CA TYR A 295 13.60 5.31 -0.98
C TYR A 295 14.98 5.47 -0.35
N GLN A 296 14.99 5.68 0.96
CA GLN A 296 16.18 5.50 1.78
C GLN A 296 16.21 4.05 2.24
N ILE A 297 17.36 3.41 2.09
CA ILE A 297 17.56 2.02 2.52
C ILE A 297 18.85 1.92 3.33
N ALA A 298 18.83 1.17 4.41
CA ALA A 298 20.01 0.94 5.24
C ALA A 298 20.08 -0.49 5.76
N TYR A 299 21.32 -0.97 5.90
CA TYR A 299 21.65 -2.16 6.68
C TYR A 299 22.41 -1.72 7.92
N GLY A 300 21.85 -2.04 9.09
CA GLY A 300 22.45 -1.77 10.39
C GLY A 300 22.80 -3.04 11.16
N CYS A 301 23.84 -2.99 11.98
CA CYS A 301 24.12 -4.03 12.96
C CYS A 301 24.90 -3.49 14.17
N GLU A 302 24.68 -4.11 15.32
CA GLU A 302 25.53 -3.92 16.50
C GLU A 302 26.53 -5.06 16.60
N VAL A 303 27.79 -4.74 16.90
CA VAL A 303 28.88 -5.72 17.01
C VAL A 303 29.90 -5.31 18.07
N ILE A 304 30.61 -6.28 18.63
CA ILE A 304 31.78 -6.03 19.47
C ILE A 304 33.01 -5.81 18.59
N VAL A 305 33.68 -4.68 18.80
CA VAL A 305 34.92 -4.27 18.15
C VAL A 305 36.08 -4.37 19.15
N ASP A 306 37.18 -4.98 18.73
CA ASP A 306 38.39 -5.18 19.51
C ASP A 306 39.49 -4.17 19.13
N GLY A 307 40.30 -3.77 20.11
CA GLY A 307 41.49 -2.95 19.91
C GLY A 307 41.20 -1.49 19.59
N ASP A 308 42.14 -0.87 18.86
CA ASP A 308 42.06 0.55 18.50
C ASP A 308 40.95 0.77 17.47
N PHE A 309 40.07 1.72 17.79
CA PHE A 309 38.89 2.01 16.98
C PHE A 309 39.11 3.24 16.10
N TYR A 310 38.89 3.08 14.80
CA TYR A 310 39.16 4.12 13.80
C TYR A 310 38.33 5.39 14.02
N TYR A 311 37.04 5.23 14.34
CA TYR A 311 36.16 6.36 14.61
C TYR A 311 36.33 6.85 16.06
N ALA A 312 36.03 8.12 16.30
CA ALA A 312 36.19 8.70 17.63
C ALA A 312 35.11 8.18 18.60
N PRO A 313 35.48 7.54 19.73
CA PRO A 313 34.51 6.99 20.67
C PRO A 313 33.56 8.02 21.30
N GLU A 314 33.99 9.28 21.40
CA GLU A 314 33.20 10.37 21.98
C GLU A 314 32.19 11.00 21.01
N ALA A 315 32.18 10.58 19.74
CA ALA A 315 31.36 11.16 18.69
C ALA A 315 30.44 10.14 18.04
N MET A 316 29.26 10.61 17.63
CA MET A 316 28.45 9.90 16.65
C MET A 316 28.93 10.29 15.25
N THR A 317 29.25 9.33 14.39
CA THR A 317 29.53 9.62 12.98
C THR A 317 28.21 9.64 12.22
N LEU A 318 27.83 10.82 11.71
CA LEU A 318 26.56 11.03 11.00
C LEU A 318 26.69 10.70 9.51
N PHE A 319 27.73 11.19 8.86
CA PHE A 319 27.90 10.94 7.42
C PHE A 319 29.36 10.62 7.12
N ASP A 320 29.68 9.39 6.77
CA ASP A 320 30.93 9.06 6.11
C ASP A 320 30.69 8.64 4.65
N TYR A 321 30.86 9.60 3.74
CA TYR A 321 30.69 9.43 2.29
C TYR A 321 31.99 9.04 1.57
N ARG A 322 33.04 8.61 2.27
CA ARG A 322 34.26 8.12 1.63
C ARG A 322 33.98 6.81 0.91
N THR A 323 34.59 6.61 -0.26
CA THR A 323 34.35 5.48 -1.17
C THR A 323 35.63 4.71 -1.54
N ASP A 324 36.77 5.12 -0.99
CA ASP A 324 38.08 4.49 -1.20
C ASP A 324 38.11 3.01 -0.79
N HIS A 325 37.28 2.62 0.17
CA HIS A 325 37.05 1.22 0.55
C HIS A 325 36.45 0.34 -0.56
N LEU A 326 36.00 0.92 -1.68
CA LEU A 326 35.43 0.21 -2.83
C LEU A 326 36.36 0.19 -4.05
N SER A 327 37.51 0.87 -4.00
CA SER A 327 38.48 0.94 -5.11
C SER A 327 39.24 -0.38 -5.35
N PHE A 328 39.01 -1.43 -4.54
CA PHE A 328 39.55 -2.77 -4.80
C PHE A 328 38.94 -3.42 -6.05
N ASP A 329 37.77 -2.96 -6.50
CA ASP A 329 37.08 -3.45 -7.69
C ASP A 329 36.50 -2.29 -8.51
N LYS A 330 36.81 -2.26 -9.82
CA LYS A 330 36.43 -1.16 -10.70
C LYS A 330 34.92 -1.03 -10.93
N GLU A 331 34.18 -2.13 -10.86
CA GLU A 331 32.71 -2.08 -11.00
C GLU A 331 32.08 -1.51 -9.74
N TRP A 332 32.59 -1.90 -8.56
CA TRP A 332 32.17 -1.34 -7.28
C TRP A 332 32.44 0.16 -7.18
N GLU A 333 33.64 0.58 -7.59
CA GLU A 333 34.02 1.99 -7.63
C GLU A 333 33.06 2.80 -8.53
N GLN A 334 32.80 2.35 -9.76
CA GLN A 334 31.87 3.02 -10.68
C GLN A 334 30.42 3.05 -10.17
N ARG A 335 29.97 2.00 -9.46
CA ARG A 335 28.64 2.01 -8.83
C ARG A 335 28.60 3.01 -7.68
N ALA A 336 29.60 3.04 -6.82
CA ALA A 336 29.68 3.98 -5.71
C ALA A 336 29.75 5.45 -6.15
N GLU A 337 30.32 5.73 -7.32
CA GLU A 337 30.31 7.08 -7.90
C GLU A 337 28.90 7.56 -8.25
N LYS A 338 28.04 6.67 -8.75
CA LYS A 338 26.67 6.98 -9.21
C LYS A 338 25.62 6.84 -8.12
N GLU A 339 25.78 5.85 -7.27
CA GLU A 339 24.85 5.45 -6.21
C GLU A 339 25.60 5.36 -4.88
N PRO A 340 26.08 6.49 -4.35
CA PRO A 340 26.89 6.50 -3.13
C PRO A 340 26.06 6.15 -1.90
N THR A 341 26.68 5.39 -1.01
CA THR A 341 26.20 5.15 0.35
C THR A 341 27.11 5.85 1.35
N PHE A 342 26.62 6.02 2.58
CA PHE A 342 27.39 6.52 3.70
C PHE A 342 27.16 5.64 4.93
N ILE A 343 28.05 5.69 5.91
CA ILE A 343 27.87 4.94 7.16
C ILE A 343 27.57 5.85 8.35
N TYR A 344 26.60 5.45 9.18
CA TYR A 344 26.47 5.91 10.56
C TYR A 344 27.31 5.03 11.48
N VAL A 345 27.97 5.64 12.47
CA VAL A 345 28.73 4.92 13.48
C VAL A 345 28.38 5.45 14.86
N MET A 346 27.90 4.56 15.72
CA MET A 346 27.47 4.87 17.09
C MET A 346 28.24 4.02 18.09
N PRO A 347 29.33 4.53 18.68
CA PRO A 347 30.07 3.84 19.74
C PRO A 347 29.23 3.81 21.02
N LEU A 348 28.80 2.62 21.46
CA LEU A 348 27.89 2.44 22.60
C LEU A 348 28.62 2.25 23.94
N GLY A 349 29.95 2.24 23.92
CA GLY A 349 30.80 2.13 25.10
C GLY A 349 31.48 0.76 25.25
N PRO A 350 32.35 0.61 26.27
CA PRO A 350 33.14 -0.59 26.49
C PRO A 350 32.27 -1.79 26.86
N VAL A 351 32.75 -2.99 26.52
CA VAL A 351 32.14 -4.24 26.96
C VAL A 351 32.47 -4.45 28.45
N PRO A 352 31.47 -4.70 29.32
CA PRO A 352 31.72 -4.92 30.75
C PRO A 352 32.71 -6.06 30.98
N GLY A 353 33.81 -5.78 31.69
CA GLY A 353 34.86 -6.76 31.98
C GLY A 353 35.91 -6.94 30.88
N GLU A 354 35.78 -6.27 29.74
CA GLU A 354 36.70 -6.37 28.60
C GLU A 354 37.15 -4.97 28.14
N PRO A 355 38.24 -4.42 28.72
CA PRO A 355 38.63 -3.01 28.54
C PRO A 355 39.12 -2.67 27.12
N ASN A 356 39.53 -3.68 26.34
CA ASN A 356 39.99 -3.52 24.96
C ASN A 356 38.90 -3.86 23.93
N ALA A 357 37.64 -3.92 24.36
CA ALA A 357 36.50 -4.23 23.51
C ALA A 357 35.38 -3.20 23.73
N GLN A 358 34.68 -2.84 22.67
CA GLN A 358 33.57 -1.89 22.70
C GLN A 358 32.40 -2.34 21.83
N ARG A 359 31.19 -2.01 22.26
CA ARG A 359 29.98 -2.21 21.47
C ARG A 359 29.83 -1.04 20.51
N VAL A 360 29.63 -1.32 19.22
CA VAL A 360 29.44 -0.30 18.20
C VAL A 360 28.27 -0.70 17.32
N PHE A 361 27.40 0.26 17.01
CA PHE A 361 26.40 0.12 15.97
C PHE A 361 26.86 0.80 14.69
N PHE A 362 26.82 0.07 13.60
CA PHE A 362 27.16 0.51 12.25
C PHE A 362 25.91 0.45 11.39
N GLU A 363 25.69 1.45 10.53
CA GLU A 363 24.59 1.42 9.57
C GLU A 363 24.98 2.06 8.24
N GLU A 364 25.19 1.23 7.21
CA GLU A 364 25.48 1.71 5.86
C GLU A 364 24.16 1.99 5.14
N THR A 365 24.03 3.22 4.65
CA THR A 365 22.78 3.82 4.20
C THR A 365 22.93 4.43 2.80
N SER A 366 21.97 4.13 1.93
CA SER A 366 21.71 4.89 0.71
C SER A 366 20.74 6.02 1.03
N LEU A 367 21.17 7.28 0.90
CA LEU A 367 20.40 8.45 1.32
C LEU A 367 18.99 8.50 0.72
N VAL A 368 18.91 8.41 -0.61
CA VAL A 368 17.65 8.34 -1.37
C VAL A 368 17.96 7.83 -2.77
N ALA A 369 17.20 6.84 -3.24
CA ALA A 369 17.34 6.29 -4.59
C ALA A 369 15.97 5.88 -5.17
N ARG A 370 15.89 5.83 -6.51
CA ARG A 370 14.71 5.34 -7.24
C ARG A 370 15.16 4.57 -8.50
N PRO A 371 15.09 3.22 -8.51
CA PRO A 371 14.66 2.33 -7.42
C PRO A 371 15.64 2.32 -6.22
N ALA A 372 15.25 1.72 -5.10
CA ALA A 372 16.13 1.54 -3.96
C ALA A 372 17.32 0.62 -4.30
N ILE A 373 18.49 0.90 -3.71
CA ILE A 373 19.60 -0.08 -3.64
C ILE A 373 19.14 -1.30 -2.83
N SER A 374 19.80 -2.44 -2.96
CA SER A 374 19.48 -3.63 -2.16
C SER A 374 20.09 -3.58 -0.75
N PHE A 375 19.43 -4.23 0.23
CA PHE A 375 20.00 -4.43 1.56
C PHE A 375 21.33 -5.19 1.53
N GLU A 376 21.44 -6.17 0.65
CA GLU A 376 22.66 -6.97 0.48
C GLU A 376 23.83 -6.10 0.03
N GLU A 377 23.60 -5.16 -0.90
CA GLU A 377 24.65 -4.24 -1.32
C GLU A 377 25.06 -3.29 -0.17
N CYS A 378 24.12 -2.77 0.62
CA CYS A 378 24.45 -1.97 1.81
C CYS A 378 25.28 -2.80 2.82
N LYS A 379 24.90 -4.06 3.07
CA LYS A 379 25.62 -4.99 3.93
C LYS A 379 27.05 -5.23 3.44
N GLN A 380 27.22 -5.51 2.16
CA GLN A 380 28.53 -5.73 1.55
C GLN A 380 29.43 -4.49 1.61
N ARG A 381 28.89 -3.29 1.35
CA ARG A 381 29.63 -2.01 1.48
C ARG A 381 30.05 -1.74 2.93
N CYS A 382 29.15 -1.98 3.88
CA CYS A 382 29.45 -1.86 5.31
C CYS A 382 30.69 -2.69 5.68
N PHE A 383 30.68 -3.99 5.40
CA PHE A 383 31.80 -4.87 5.78
C PHE A 383 33.06 -4.64 4.94
N ALA A 384 32.94 -4.22 3.67
CA ALA A 384 34.09 -3.77 2.88
C ALA A 384 34.76 -2.54 3.52
N ARG A 385 33.96 -1.58 4.01
CA ARG A 385 34.42 -0.41 4.73
C ARG A 385 35.13 -0.77 6.03
N LEU A 386 34.52 -1.63 6.86
CA LEU A 386 35.13 -2.06 8.12
C LEU A 386 36.48 -2.75 7.89
N ARG A 387 36.57 -3.63 6.87
CA ARG A 387 37.82 -4.29 6.50
C ARG A 387 38.88 -3.30 6.02
N HIS A 388 38.50 -2.36 5.16
CA HIS A 388 39.41 -1.32 4.63
C HIS A 388 39.98 -0.44 5.73
N LEU A 389 39.17 -0.09 6.73
CA LEU A 389 39.60 0.70 7.88
C LEU A 389 40.36 -0.10 8.94
N GLY A 390 40.55 -1.41 8.74
CA GLY A 390 41.22 -2.29 9.69
C GLY A 390 40.46 -2.52 10.99
N VAL A 391 39.12 -2.34 10.99
CA VAL A 391 38.28 -2.56 12.18
C VAL A 391 38.22 -4.06 12.48
N SER A 392 38.76 -4.47 13.62
CA SER A 392 38.66 -5.85 14.11
C SER A 392 37.37 -6.03 14.90
N TYR A 393 36.45 -6.86 14.41
CA TYR A 393 35.17 -7.11 15.06
C TYR A 393 34.89 -8.61 15.19
N ARG A 394 34.08 -8.98 16.17
CA ARG A 394 33.72 -10.37 16.48
C ARG A 394 32.43 -10.75 15.74
N GLU A 395 32.54 -11.50 14.65
CA GLU A 395 31.40 -11.88 13.79
C GLU A 395 30.27 -12.56 14.58
N GLU A 396 30.60 -13.41 15.55
CA GLU A 396 29.64 -14.13 16.40
C GLU A 396 28.81 -13.21 17.32
N THR A 397 29.17 -11.94 17.42
CA THR A 397 28.50 -10.94 18.26
C THR A 397 27.58 -10.01 17.48
N ILE A 398 27.48 -10.19 16.16
CA ILE A 398 26.54 -9.44 15.33
C ILE A 398 25.12 -9.65 15.86
N SER A 399 24.49 -8.56 16.24
CA SER A 399 23.16 -8.51 16.86
C SER A 399 22.43 -7.23 16.45
N ASP A 400 21.15 -7.12 16.81
CA ASP A 400 20.28 -5.98 16.45
C ASP A 400 20.39 -5.62 14.95
N GLU A 401 20.42 -6.64 14.08
CA GLU A 401 20.44 -6.42 12.63
C GLU A 401 19.17 -5.68 12.22
N GLU A 402 19.36 -4.56 11.53
CA GLU A 402 18.31 -3.63 11.13
C GLU A 402 18.22 -3.53 9.61
N PHE A 403 17.00 -3.65 9.10
CA PHE A 403 16.66 -3.52 7.70
C PHE A 403 15.74 -2.31 7.52
N CYS A 404 16.35 -1.15 7.37
CA CYS A 404 15.63 0.11 7.30
C CYS A 404 15.17 0.39 5.86
N TYR A 405 13.86 0.50 5.64
CA TYR A 405 13.26 0.88 4.36
C TYR A 405 12.29 2.04 4.56
N ILE A 406 12.66 3.22 4.07
CA ILE A 406 11.90 4.45 4.32
C ILE A 406 11.51 5.09 2.98
N PRO A 407 10.21 5.19 2.67
CA PRO A 407 9.73 6.01 1.57
C PRO A 407 9.92 7.50 1.88
N MET A 408 10.56 8.19 0.94
CA MET A 408 10.97 9.59 1.02
C MET A 408 10.06 10.43 0.12
N GLY A 409 9.20 11.25 0.73
CA GLY A 409 8.25 12.08 -0.01
C GLY A 409 6.96 11.36 -0.39
N GLY A 410 6.57 11.40 -1.68
CA GLY A 410 5.31 10.86 -2.17
C GLY A 410 4.09 11.76 -1.96
N ASN A 411 2.89 11.23 -2.23
CA ASN A 411 1.64 11.98 -2.09
C ASN A 411 1.18 12.07 -0.63
N LEU A 412 0.60 13.21 -0.27
CA LEU A 412 -0.10 13.40 1.00
C LEU A 412 -1.41 12.59 1.05
N PRO A 413 -1.98 12.33 2.24
CA PRO A 413 -3.32 11.78 2.38
C PRO A 413 -4.37 12.59 1.61
N GLU A 414 -5.28 11.93 0.91
CA GLU A 414 -6.38 12.59 0.18
C GLU A 414 -7.28 13.38 1.15
N PRO A 415 -7.67 14.64 0.82
CA PRO A 415 -8.61 15.41 1.64
C PRO A 415 -10.00 14.76 1.76
N GLY A 416 -10.72 15.08 2.84
CA GLY A 416 -12.08 14.59 3.09
C GLY A 416 -12.17 13.13 3.55
N GLN A 417 -11.05 12.48 3.83
CA GLN A 417 -11.00 11.18 4.50
C GLN A 417 -11.36 11.34 5.99
N ARG A 418 -12.18 10.42 6.50
CA ARG A 418 -12.61 10.37 7.90
C ARG A 418 -11.60 9.64 8.80
N ILE A 419 -10.81 8.74 8.22
CA ILE A 419 -9.63 8.18 8.90
C ILE A 419 -8.51 9.21 8.79
N VAL A 420 -7.94 9.59 9.93
CA VAL A 420 -6.82 10.53 10.02
C VAL A 420 -5.51 9.75 10.01
N ALA A 421 -4.75 9.83 8.92
CA ALA A 421 -3.41 9.27 8.89
C ALA A 421 -2.49 10.06 9.83
N PHE A 422 -1.56 9.38 10.49
CA PHE A 422 -0.57 10.00 11.38
C PHE A 422 0.80 9.33 11.26
N GLY A 423 1.88 10.11 11.45
CA GLY A 423 3.26 9.65 11.30
C GLY A 423 3.61 9.26 9.86
N ALA A 424 4.25 8.10 9.67
CA ALA A 424 4.60 7.61 8.33
C ALA A 424 3.37 7.39 7.44
N ALA A 425 2.22 7.01 8.01
CA ALA A 425 0.98 6.90 7.24
C ALA A 425 0.55 8.25 6.64
N ALA A 426 0.85 9.36 7.32
CA ALA A 426 0.58 10.71 6.86
C ALA A 426 1.69 11.32 5.99
N ALA A 427 2.71 10.56 5.58
CA ALA A 427 3.87 11.06 4.84
C ALA A 427 4.66 12.16 5.59
N MET A 428 4.78 12.04 6.92
CA MET A 428 5.51 12.97 7.80
C MET A 428 7.02 12.70 7.88
N VAL A 429 7.54 11.74 7.13
CA VAL A 429 8.99 11.54 6.95
C VAL A 429 9.59 12.78 6.30
N HIS A 430 10.78 13.21 6.73
CA HIS A 430 11.49 14.31 6.08
C HIS A 430 11.99 13.87 4.70
N PRO A 431 11.48 14.42 3.59
CA PRO A 431 11.71 13.87 2.25
C PRO A 431 13.16 13.87 1.79
N SER A 432 14.06 14.64 2.42
CA SER A 432 15.48 14.71 2.06
C SER A 432 16.42 13.97 3.02
N THR A 433 15.94 13.54 4.21
CA THR A 433 16.83 13.01 5.27
C THR A 433 16.36 11.70 5.88
N GLY A 434 15.06 11.40 5.86
CA GLY A 434 14.48 10.23 6.51
C GLY A 434 14.04 10.49 7.96
N TYR A 435 14.34 11.67 8.52
CA TYR A 435 13.96 12.00 9.89
C TYR A 435 12.45 12.08 10.06
N GLN A 436 11.95 11.34 11.05
CA GLN A 436 10.51 11.24 11.32
C GLN A 436 10.18 11.37 12.82
N LEU A 437 10.96 10.74 13.71
CA LEU A 437 10.56 10.59 15.12
C LEU A 437 10.26 11.94 15.78
N CYS A 438 11.22 12.87 15.80
CA CYS A 438 11.02 14.18 16.42
C CYS A 438 9.91 15.00 15.74
N ARG A 439 9.82 14.95 14.40
CA ARG A 439 8.80 15.67 13.61
C ARG A 439 7.39 15.23 13.98
N MET A 440 7.19 13.92 14.02
CA MET A 440 5.93 13.30 14.38
C MET A 440 5.59 13.59 15.84
N MET A 441 6.54 13.46 16.77
CA MET A 441 6.31 13.77 18.19
C MET A 441 5.98 15.25 18.42
N ALA A 442 6.63 16.17 17.70
CA ALA A 442 6.33 17.60 17.76
C ALA A 442 4.89 17.90 17.33
N SER A 443 4.43 17.21 16.28
CA SER A 443 3.07 17.29 15.77
C SER A 443 2.04 16.65 16.70
N SER A 444 2.38 15.55 17.39
CA SER A 444 1.44 14.77 18.21
C SER A 444 0.67 15.62 19.22
N LYS A 445 1.32 16.61 19.84
CA LYS A 445 0.65 17.51 20.79
C LYS A 445 -0.42 18.37 20.12
N ASP A 446 -0.06 19.09 19.06
CA ASP A 446 -0.97 20.02 18.39
C ASP A 446 -2.17 19.26 17.78
N VAL A 447 -1.92 18.03 17.30
CA VAL A 447 -2.96 17.12 16.80
C VAL A 447 -3.85 16.59 17.94
N ALA A 448 -3.27 16.19 19.07
CA ALA A 448 -4.05 15.73 20.24
C ALA A 448 -4.94 16.85 20.80
N ASP A 449 -4.38 18.05 20.96
CA ASP A 449 -5.09 19.25 21.39
C ASP A 449 -6.27 19.52 20.45
N THR A 450 -6.03 19.53 19.13
CA THR A 450 -7.06 19.78 18.11
C THR A 450 -8.17 18.72 18.13
N ILE A 451 -7.82 17.44 18.19
CA ILE A 451 -8.79 16.34 18.26
C ILE A 451 -9.63 16.48 19.54
N ALA A 452 -8.99 16.73 20.69
CA ALA A 452 -9.69 16.85 21.95
C ALA A 452 -10.63 18.06 21.97
N GLU A 453 -10.23 19.21 21.42
CA GLU A 453 -11.08 20.40 21.33
C GLU A 453 -12.30 20.17 20.43
N GLU A 454 -12.11 19.57 19.25
CA GLU A 454 -13.22 19.31 18.33
C GLU A 454 -14.19 18.25 18.86
N LEU A 455 -13.68 17.21 19.53
CA LEU A 455 -14.53 16.25 20.23
C LEU A 455 -15.30 16.87 21.40
N ALA A 456 -14.75 17.89 22.08
CA ALA A 456 -15.45 18.61 23.14
C ALA A 456 -16.60 19.50 22.62
N LYS A 457 -16.49 19.99 21.39
CA LYS A 457 -17.54 20.76 20.69
C LYS A 457 -18.66 19.86 20.14
N ASP A 458 -18.53 18.54 20.28
CA ASP A 458 -19.37 17.53 19.61
C ASP A 458 -19.45 17.77 18.08
N SER A 459 -18.33 18.21 17.50
CA SER A 459 -18.19 18.41 16.06
C SER A 459 -18.45 17.10 15.32
N ARG A 460 -19.00 17.19 14.10
CA ARG A 460 -19.17 16.02 13.22
C ARG A 460 -17.82 15.32 13.02
N PRO A 461 -17.77 13.98 12.97
CA PRO A 461 -16.50 13.25 12.80
C PRO A 461 -15.67 13.68 11.59
N ASP A 462 -16.31 14.07 10.47
CA ASP A 462 -15.60 14.59 9.30
C ASP A 462 -14.92 15.94 9.57
N ALA A 463 -15.53 16.79 10.40
CA ALA A 463 -14.94 18.07 10.81
C ALA A 463 -13.78 17.85 11.79
N VAL A 464 -13.90 16.90 12.72
CA VAL A 464 -12.80 16.47 13.60
C VAL A 464 -11.62 15.97 12.77
N ALA A 465 -11.88 15.09 11.80
CA ALA A 465 -10.83 14.53 10.92
C ALA A 465 -10.16 15.62 10.06
N ALA A 466 -10.95 16.52 9.47
CA ALA A 466 -10.44 17.64 8.68
C ALA A 466 -9.58 18.61 9.53
N ALA A 467 -10.01 18.92 10.76
CA ALA A 467 -9.23 19.75 11.68
C ALA A 467 -7.91 19.07 12.09
N ALA A 468 -7.94 17.77 12.38
CA ALA A 468 -6.73 17.01 12.68
C ALA A 468 -5.76 16.98 11.48
N TYR A 469 -6.27 16.78 10.26
CA TYR A 469 -5.44 16.89 9.06
C TYR A 469 -4.90 18.30 8.83
N GLU A 470 -5.66 19.35 9.09
CA GLU A 470 -5.19 20.74 9.00
C GLU A 470 -4.09 21.02 10.02
N ALA A 471 -4.16 20.44 11.22
CA ALA A 471 -3.09 20.53 12.22
C ALA A 471 -1.80 19.84 11.76
N ILE A 472 -1.90 18.70 11.05
CA ILE A 472 -0.73 18.00 10.49
C ILE A 472 -0.19 18.74 9.26
N TRP A 473 -1.04 18.96 8.27
CA TRP A 473 -0.72 19.46 6.94
C TRP A 473 -1.39 20.80 6.67
N SER A 474 -1.16 21.78 7.54
CA SER A 474 -1.48 23.17 7.25
C SER A 474 -0.81 23.60 5.93
N PRO A 475 -1.33 24.61 5.22
CA PRO A 475 -0.70 25.11 3.99
C PRO A 475 0.77 25.50 4.18
N GLN A 476 1.15 25.95 5.37
CA GLN A 476 2.53 26.26 5.74
C GLN A 476 3.39 25.00 5.85
N ASN A 477 2.91 23.96 6.53
CA ASN A 477 3.62 22.68 6.65
C ASN A 477 3.75 21.98 5.29
N GLN A 478 2.72 22.06 4.45
CA GLN A 478 2.77 21.57 3.08
C GLN A 478 3.81 22.31 2.25
N ALA A 479 3.88 23.65 2.32
CA ALA A 479 4.89 24.43 1.60
C ALA A 479 6.31 24.12 2.08
N GLN A 480 6.52 23.94 3.39
CA GLN A 480 7.82 23.52 3.92
C GLN A 480 8.19 22.10 3.44
N ARG A 481 7.21 21.18 3.41
CA ARG A 481 7.41 19.83 2.89
C ARG A 481 7.75 19.85 1.39
N ASP A 482 7.02 20.59 0.57
CA ASP A 482 7.25 20.71 -0.87
C ASP A 482 8.67 21.22 -1.16
N PHE A 483 9.17 22.15 -0.35
CA PHE A 483 10.57 22.59 -0.40
C PHE A 483 11.55 21.45 -0.10
N ALA A 484 11.30 20.64 0.92
CA ALA A 484 12.12 19.48 1.26
C ALA A 484 12.00 18.34 0.22
N VAL A 485 10.84 18.16 -0.42
CA VAL A 485 10.66 17.20 -1.53
C VAL A 485 11.60 17.56 -2.69
N PHE A 486 11.68 18.83 -3.06
CA PHE A 486 12.66 19.27 -4.05
C PHE A 486 14.10 18.99 -3.60
N GLY A 487 14.42 19.25 -2.32
CA GLY A 487 15.73 18.91 -1.76
C GLY A 487 16.07 17.43 -1.93
N GLY A 488 15.11 16.53 -1.67
CA GLY A 488 15.27 15.09 -1.87
C GLY A 488 15.50 14.70 -3.34
N GLU A 489 14.70 15.24 -4.27
CA GLU A 489 14.92 14.99 -5.71
C GLU A 489 16.28 15.50 -6.18
N PHE A 490 16.72 16.66 -5.70
CA PHE A 490 18.03 17.21 -6.08
C PHE A 490 19.18 16.36 -5.55
N LEU A 491 19.13 15.92 -4.30
CA LEU A 491 20.18 15.06 -3.73
C LEU A 491 20.29 13.73 -4.46
N MET A 492 19.17 13.18 -4.92
CA MET A 492 19.14 11.94 -5.72
C MET A 492 19.77 12.08 -7.11
N GLU A 493 19.84 13.30 -7.69
CA GLU A 493 20.48 13.56 -8.98
C GLU A 493 22.02 13.66 -8.90
N LEU A 494 22.58 13.75 -7.69
CA LEU A 494 24.01 14.01 -7.50
C LEU A 494 24.83 12.71 -7.42
N ASP A 495 25.94 12.70 -8.16
CA ASP A 495 27.05 11.75 -7.97
C ASP A 495 27.76 11.97 -6.63
N VAL A 496 28.65 11.04 -6.24
CA VAL A 496 29.39 11.11 -4.96
C VAL A 496 30.15 12.42 -4.79
N ALA A 497 30.79 12.93 -5.85
CA ALA A 497 31.50 14.20 -5.80
C ALA A 497 30.52 15.36 -5.56
N GLY A 498 29.38 15.39 -6.25
CA GLY A 498 28.31 16.36 -6.06
C GLY A 498 27.78 16.35 -4.63
N LEU A 499 27.49 15.17 -4.07
CA LEU A 499 26.99 15.02 -2.70
C LEU A 499 28.01 15.48 -1.66
N ARG A 500 29.29 15.09 -1.79
CA ARG A 500 30.36 15.57 -0.90
C ARG A 500 30.45 17.10 -0.90
N GLY A 501 30.44 17.71 -2.08
CA GLY A 501 30.46 19.17 -2.22
C GLY A 501 29.22 19.85 -1.65
N TRP A 502 28.04 19.23 -1.83
CA TRP A 502 26.79 19.73 -1.28
C TRP A 502 26.77 19.68 0.25
N PHE A 503 27.07 18.52 0.85
CA PHE A 503 27.06 18.36 2.30
C PHE A 503 28.13 19.19 2.99
N GLN A 504 29.32 19.31 2.41
CA GLN A 504 30.36 20.21 2.90
C GLN A 504 29.84 21.66 2.97
N GLY A 505 29.17 22.13 1.92
CA GLY A 505 28.57 23.48 1.92
C GLY A 505 27.39 23.62 2.89
N PHE A 506 26.54 22.59 2.98
CA PHE A 506 25.37 22.56 3.87
C PHE A 506 25.77 22.67 5.34
N PHE A 507 26.75 21.89 5.80
CA PHE A 507 27.24 21.94 7.18
C PHE A 507 28.17 23.14 7.47
N ASN A 508 28.61 23.87 6.43
CA ASN A 508 29.30 25.16 6.57
C ASN A 508 28.33 26.36 6.73
N LEU A 509 27.01 26.12 6.72
CA LEU A 509 26.03 27.11 7.14
C LEU A 509 26.04 27.28 8.67
N PRO A 510 25.57 28.43 9.19
CA PRO A 510 25.23 28.56 10.61
C PRO A 510 24.36 27.39 11.10
N GLU A 511 24.65 26.88 12.29
CA GLU A 511 23.99 25.69 12.84
C GLU A 511 22.47 25.78 12.83
N ASP A 512 21.91 26.89 13.32
CA ASP A 512 20.46 27.09 13.39
C ASP A 512 19.75 27.01 12.02
N LEU A 513 20.47 27.26 10.93
CA LEU A 513 19.92 27.16 9.58
C LEU A 513 19.86 25.71 9.12
N TRP A 514 20.98 24.99 9.13
CA TRP A 514 20.97 23.61 8.65
C TRP A 514 20.24 22.68 9.63
N ALA A 515 20.37 22.89 10.94
CA ALA A 515 19.67 22.09 11.94
C ALA A 515 18.16 22.31 11.85
N GLY A 516 17.71 23.55 11.65
CA GLY A 516 16.31 23.86 11.42
C GLY A 516 15.73 23.20 10.17
N PHE A 517 16.55 23.03 9.12
CA PHE A 517 16.14 22.31 7.91
C PHE A 517 15.93 20.82 8.21
N LEU A 518 16.89 20.19 8.90
CA LEU A 518 16.82 18.78 9.28
C LEU A 518 15.64 18.49 10.22
N ALA A 519 15.42 19.38 11.20
CA ALA A 519 14.27 19.31 12.11
C ALA A 519 12.95 19.41 11.33
N GLY A 520 12.82 20.42 10.47
CA GLY A 520 11.79 20.49 9.44
C GLY A 520 10.35 20.37 9.94
N TRP A 521 10.07 20.86 11.15
CA TRP A 521 8.72 20.89 11.74
C TRP A 521 8.56 22.05 12.73
N PRO A 522 7.37 22.70 12.78
CA PRO A 522 7.09 23.74 13.79
C PRO A 522 7.43 23.32 15.22
N SER A 523 7.82 24.29 16.04
CA SER A 523 8.24 24.14 17.45
C SER A 523 9.54 23.37 17.71
N LEU A 524 10.16 22.77 16.69
CA LEU A 524 11.51 22.24 16.83
C LEU A 524 12.57 23.36 16.69
N PRO A 525 13.71 23.26 17.41
CA PRO A 525 14.79 24.24 17.33
C PRO A 525 15.24 24.54 15.90
N GLY A 526 15.43 25.83 15.59
CA GLY A 526 15.86 26.30 14.26
C GLY A 526 14.76 26.36 13.19
N ASN A 527 13.57 25.78 13.41
CA ASN A 527 12.53 25.72 12.38
C ASN A 527 11.99 27.10 11.94
N SER A 528 12.12 28.13 12.77
CA SER A 528 11.76 29.52 12.40
C SER A 528 12.52 30.02 11.17
N ASN A 529 13.69 29.43 10.89
CA ASN A 529 14.48 29.72 9.69
C ASN A 529 13.94 29.04 8.42
N HIS A 530 12.86 28.27 8.52
CA HIS A 530 12.26 27.50 7.43
C HIS A 530 10.74 27.56 7.38
N GLU A 531 10.07 28.14 8.37
CA GLU A 531 8.60 28.14 8.46
C GLU A 531 7.93 29.09 7.45
N SER A 532 8.60 30.20 7.10
CA SER A 532 8.07 31.21 6.17
C SER A 532 8.71 31.15 4.79
N TRP A 533 8.00 31.69 3.78
CA TRP A 533 8.52 31.82 2.42
C TRP A 533 9.88 32.53 2.36
N PHE A 534 9.98 33.67 3.06
CA PHE A 534 11.19 34.47 3.07
C PHE A 534 12.35 33.76 3.76
N ALA A 535 12.06 33.00 4.83
CA ALA A 535 13.07 32.24 5.53
C ALA A 535 13.66 31.13 4.64
N ARG A 536 12.81 30.36 3.93
CA ARG A 536 13.26 29.34 2.95
C ARG A 536 14.01 29.93 1.77
N LEU A 537 13.56 31.07 1.24
CA LEU A 537 14.29 31.79 0.18
C LEU A 537 15.68 32.23 0.67
N THR A 538 15.75 32.80 1.87
CA THR A 538 17.00 33.24 2.49
C THR A 538 17.94 32.07 2.71
N PHE A 539 17.43 30.94 3.22
CA PHE A 539 18.20 29.71 3.36
C PHE A 539 18.78 29.25 2.01
N GLY A 540 17.97 29.20 0.96
CA GLY A 540 18.43 28.83 -0.38
C GLY A 540 19.53 29.75 -0.92
N LEU A 541 19.37 31.07 -0.76
CA LEU A 541 20.37 32.06 -1.16
C LEU A 541 21.68 31.90 -0.38
N GLN A 542 21.62 31.65 0.93
CA GLN A 542 22.81 31.42 1.73
C GLN A 542 23.51 30.10 1.37
N LEU A 543 22.75 29.01 1.16
CA LEU A 543 23.29 27.72 0.76
C LEU A 543 24.10 27.80 -0.54
N VAL A 544 23.59 28.54 -1.54
CA VAL A 544 24.29 28.74 -2.83
C VAL A 544 25.68 29.37 -2.66
N THR A 545 25.88 30.18 -1.62
CA THR A 545 27.20 30.79 -1.35
C THR A 545 28.20 29.82 -0.70
N LYS A 546 27.75 28.66 -0.22
CA LYS A 546 28.57 27.69 0.52
C LYS A 546 28.92 26.43 -0.27
N ILE A 547 28.15 26.11 -1.31
CA ILE A 547 28.37 24.91 -2.14
C ILE A 547 29.27 25.22 -3.36
N PRO A 548 30.00 24.23 -3.91
CA PRO A 548 30.89 24.45 -5.06
C PRO A 548 30.14 24.96 -6.32
N PRO A 549 30.73 25.86 -7.13
CA PRO A 549 30.06 26.44 -8.30
C PRO A 549 29.47 25.43 -9.30
N PRO A 550 30.14 24.29 -9.62
CA PRO A 550 29.52 23.29 -10.49
C PRO A 550 28.26 22.64 -9.88
N VAL A 551 28.22 22.47 -8.56
CA VAL A 551 27.04 21.96 -7.84
C VAL A 551 25.93 23.01 -7.82
N VAL A 552 26.25 24.30 -7.71
CA VAL A 552 25.28 25.41 -7.88
C VAL A 552 24.62 25.35 -9.26
N LEU A 553 25.40 25.16 -10.34
CA LEU A 553 24.86 25.08 -11.69
C LEU A 553 23.90 23.88 -11.84
N ARG A 554 24.24 22.72 -11.25
CA ARG A 554 23.36 21.55 -11.20
C ARG A 554 22.07 21.85 -10.43
N LEU A 555 22.16 22.54 -9.29
CA LEU A 555 21.00 22.98 -8.50
C LEU A 555 20.07 23.90 -9.31
N MET A 556 20.61 24.93 -9.97
CA MET A 556 19.81 25.86 -10.77
C MET A 556 19.13 25.15 -11.95
N ALA A 557 19.82 24.20 -12.58
CA ALA A 557 19.24 23.38 -13.63
C ALA A 557 18.14 22.45 -13.09
N ALA A 558 18.33 21.87 -11.89
CA ALA A 558 17.34 21.04 -11.21
C ALA A 558 16.08 21.85 -10.84
N ILE A 559 16.23 23.08 -10.34
CA ILE A 559 15.09 23.99 -10.08
C ILE A 559 14.28 24.21 -11.36
N GLY A 560 14.94 24.48 -12.48
CA GLY A 560 14.30 24.67 -13.78
C GLY A 560 13.55 23.43 -14.25
N ARG A 561 14.20 22.25 -14.25
CA ARG A 561 13.57 20.97 -14.62
C ARG A 561 12.39 20.64 -13.72
N PHE A 562 12.58 20.71 -12.40
CA PHE A 562 11.54 20.40 -11.42
C PHE A 562 10.31 21.29 -11.61
N SER A 563 10.51 22.60 -11.85
CA SER A 563 9.40 23.54 -12.08
C SER A 563 8.65 23.28 -13.39
N LEU A 564 9.35 22.79 -14.43
CA LEU A 564 8.73 22.39 -15.70
C LEU A 564 7.93 21.09 -15.57
N THR A 565 8.42 20.13 -14.78
CA THR A 565 7.82 18.80 -14.63
C THR A 565 6.67 18.78 -13.61
N TYR A 566 6.86 19.40 -12.45
CA TYR A 566 5.94 19.32 -11.30
C TYR A 566 5.22 20.64 -11.02
N GLY A 567 5.36 21.63 -11.92
CA GLY A 567 4.68 22.91 -11.85
C GLY A 567 5.24 23.83 -10.76
N VAL A 568 4.35 24.57 -10.09
CA VAL A 568 4.73 25.68 -9.21
C VAL A 568 4.99 25.28 -7.75
N SER A 569 5.04 24.00 -7.39
CA SER A 569 5.14 23.54 -5.99
C SER A 569 6.38 24.11 -5.27
N LEU A 570 7.56 24.04 -5.89
CA LEU A 570 8.78 24.64 -5.35
C LEU A 570 8.68 26.16 -5.24
N ILE A 571 8.23 26.82 -6.31
CA ILE A 571 8.14 28.29 -6.35
C ILE A 571 7.14 28.79 -5.30
N ARG A 572 5.97 28.15 -5.18
CA ARG A 572 4.96 28.38 -4.13
C ARG A 572 5.53 28.21 -2.71
N SER A 573 6.58 27.40 -2.57
CA SER A 573 7.23 27.18 -1.27
C SER A 573 8.19 28.30 -0.87
N VAL A 574 8.63 29.15 -1.79
CA VAL A 574 9.58 30.25 -1.53
C VAL A 574 9.01 31.64 -1.81
N THR A 575 7.81 31.75 -2.38
CA THR A 575 7.14 33.04 -2.63
C THR A 575 5.62 33.00 -2.44
N PRO A 576 5.01 34.09 -1.91
CA PRO A 576 3.56 34.21 -1.80
C PRO A 576 2.83 34.33 -3.14
N LEU A 577 3.54 34.62 -4.23
CA LEU A 577 2.94 35.02 -5.52
C LEU A 577 2.06 33.95 -6.17
N PHE A 578 2.20 32.69 -5.78
CA PHE A 578 1.47 31.54 -6.34
C PHE A 578 0.45 30.95 -5.36
N GLY A 579 0.04 31.73 -4.35
CA GLY A 579 -0.92 31.31 -3.34
C GLY A 579 -0.34 30.32 -2.33
N SER A 580 -1.22 29.68 -1.55
CA SER A 580 -0.85 28.64 -0.59
C SER A 580 -1.26 27.25 -1.11
N PRO A 581 -0.63 26.16 -0.63
CA PRO A 581 -1.16 24.81 -0.81
C PRO A 581 -2.64 24.70 -0.37
N PRO A 582 -3.40 23.71 -0.89
CA PRO A 582 -4.79 23.54 -0.49
C PRO A 582 -4.88 23.25 1.01
N SER A 583 -5.92 23.77 1.65
CA SER A 583 -6.21 23.48 3.06
C SER A 583 -7.00 22.17 3.19
N TYR A 584 -6.76 21.45 4.30
CA TYR A 584 -7.59 20.34 4.76
C TYR A 584 -8.80 20.81 5.57
N ALA A 585 -8.91 22.11 5.85
CA ALA A 585 -9.99 22.69 6.61
C ALA A 585 -11.35 22.22 6.10
N TYR A 586 -12.23 21.90 7.06
CA TYR A 586 -13.54 21.39 6.77
C TYR A 586 -14.33 22.42 5.96
N THR A 587 -14.64 22.08 4.70
CA THR A 587 -15.58 22.86 3.90
C THR A 587 -16.95 22.20 4.09
N PRO A 588 -17.91 22.84 4.76
CA PRO A 588 -19.24 22.28 4.90
C PRO A 588 -19.80 22.03 3.51
N PRO A 589 -20.39 20.85 3.24
CA PRO A 589 -21.16 20.69 2.02
C PRO A 589 -22.21 21.80 1.99
N VAL A 590 -22.30 22.52 0.86
CA VAL A 590 -23.42 23.43 0.57
C VAL A 590 -24.69 22.64 0.89
N PRO A 591 -25.69 23.20 1.61
CA PRO A 591 -26.86 22.46 2.06
C PRO A 591 -27.68 21.97 0.85
N LYS A 592 -27.29 20.82 0.33
CA LYS A 592 -28.20 19.79 -0.13
C LYS A 592 -28.40 18.89 1.07
N GLU A 593 -29.66 18.60 1.33
CA GLU A 593 -30.25 17.95 2.51
C GLU A 593 -29.34 16.93 3.22
N GLU A 594 -29.50 16.84 4.55
CA GLU A 594 -28.87 15.91 5.49
C GLU A 594 -29.11 14.43 5.16
N ILE A 595 -28.67 14.00 3.99
CA ILE A 595 -28.46 12.60 3.66
C ILE A 595 -26.95 12.50 3.55
N GLY A 596 -26.31 12.21 4.68
CA GLY A 596 -24.89 11.93 4.71
C GLY A 596 -24.55 11.00 3.55
N ASP A 597 -23.44 11.29 2.86
CA ASP A 597 -22.99 10.64 1.63
C ASP A 597 -22.96 9.10 1.71
N VAL A 598 -23.25 8.48 2.85
CA VAL A 598 -23.51 7.05 3.00
C VAL A 598 -24.52 6.52 1.99
N ALA A 599 -25.60 7.24 1.65
CA ALA A 599 -26.56 6.77 0.64
C ALA A 599 -25.97 6.83 -0.78
N ALA A 600 -25.36 7.95 -1.14
CA ALA A 600 -24.72 8.15 -2.45
C ALA A 600 -23.42 7.35 -2.62
N LYS A 601 -22.64 7.12 -1.57
CA LYS A 601 -21.45 6.24 -1.54
C LYS A 601 -21.87 4.78 -1.52
N ARG A 602 -23.04 4.44 -0.94
CA ARG A 602 -23.64 3.10 -1.06
C ARG A 602 -24.15 2.87 -2.46
N GLU A 603 -24.83 3.85 -3.07
CA GLU A 603 -25.21 3.84 -4.48
C GLU A 603 -23.98 3.77 -5.38
N ALA A 604 -22.93 4.57 -5.14
CA ALA A 604 -21.67 4.52 -5.90
C ALA A 604 -20.92 3.21 -5.68
N MET A 605 -20.92 2.65 -4.48
CA MET A 605 -20.38 1.30 -4.21
C MET A 605 -21.24 0.25 -4.90
N GLU A 606 -22.57 0.38 -4.93
CA GLU A 606 -23.52 -0.48 -5.65
C GLU A 606 -23.51 -0.27 -7.16
N MET A 607 -23.03 0.88 -7.66
CA MET A 607 -22.82 1.22 -9.07
C MET A 607 -21.41 0.86 -9.53
N MET A 608 -20.40 0.89 -8.67
CA MET A 608 -19.06 0.33 -8.95
C MET A 608 -19.12 -1.18 -8.87
N LYS A 609 -19.81 -1.70 -7.86
CA LYS A 609 -20.32 -3.06 -7.86
C LYS A 609 -21.20 -3.23 -9.10
N GLY A 610 -22.11 -2.31 -9.46
CA GLY A 610 -23.00 -2.26 -10.65
C GLY A 610 -22.32 -2.32 -12.01
N LEU A 611 -21.20 -1.63 -12.19
CA LEU A 611 -20.32 -1.70 -13.35
C LEU A 611 -19.52 -3.00 -13.36
N ALA A 612 -19.34 -3.60 -12.18
CA ALA A 612 -18.97 -4.99 -11.99
C ALA A 612 -20.18 -5.96 -11.84
N LEU A 613 -21.46 -5.50 -11.95
CA LEU A 613 -22.74 -6.19 -11.64
C LEU A 613 -23.78 -6.12 -12.79
N GLY A 614 -23.49 -5.39 -13.88
CA GLY A 614 -23.82 -5.85 -15.25
C GLY A 614 -23.15 -7.20 -15.54
N LEU A 615 -22.23 -7.61 -14.66
CA LEU A 615 -21.82 -8.95 -14.33
C LEU A 615 -22.37 -9.35 -12.94
N THR A 616 -23.61 -9.84 -12.86
CA THR A 616 -24.30 -10.48 -11.71
C THR A 616 -25.25 -9.59 -10.89
N GLU A 617 -26.56 -9.77 -11.02
CA GLU A 617 -27.53 -9.29 -10.02
C GLU A 617 -27.97 -10.42 -9.08
N HIS A 618 -27.87 -10.13 -7.78
CA HIS A 618 -28.66 -10.60 -6.62
C HIS A 618 -28.70 -12.09 -6.19
N VAL A 619 -28.28 -12.35 -4.94
CA VAL A 619 -29.16 -12.58 -3.76
C VAL A 619 -28.28 -12.53 -2.49
N VAL A 620 -28.71 -11.74 -1.50
CA VAL A 620 -28.01 -11.58 -0.23
C VAL A 620 -28.27 -12.78 0.69
N GLN A 621 -27.22 -13.53 1.01
CA GLN A 621 -27.18 -14.37 2.20
C GLN A 621 -25.98 -13.95 3.03
N ILE A 622 -26.27 -13.55 4.27
CA ILE A 622 -25.36 -13.27 5.39
C ILE A 622 -24.10 -14.15 5.30
N THR A 623 -22.96 -13.51 5.04
CA THR A 623 -21.65 -14.14 4.88
C THR A 623 -20.90 -14.02 6.21
N LEU A 624 -20.68 -15.17 6.84
CA LEU A 624 -19.60 -15.40 7.78
C LEU A 624 -18.26 -15.24 7.03
N PRO A 625 -17.12 -15.07 7.72
CA PRO A 625 -15.82 -14.95 7.06
C PRO A 625 -15.65 -16.05 6.01
N ASP A 626 -15.12 -15.71 4.83
CA ASP A 626 -14.99 -16.56 3.62
C ASP A 626 -14.28 -17.91 3.84
N TRP A 627 -13.84 -18.20 5.07
CA TRP A 627 -13.20 -19.42 5.45
C TRP A 627 -13.96 -20.28 6.46
N ALA A 628 -15.19 -19.95 6.92
CA ALA A 628 -15.92 -20.80 7.88
C ALA A 628 -17.42 -20.91 7.60
N VAL A 629 -17.97 -22.14 7.69
CA VAL A 629 -19.40 -22.43 7.49
C VAL A 629 -19.99 -23.03 8.78
N PRO A 630 -21.14 -22.54 9.29
CA PRO A 630 -21.79 -23.16 10.44
C PRO A 630 -22.26 -24.57 10.10
N VAL A 631 -22.04 -25.50 11.02
CA VAL A 631 -22.41 -26.91 10.84
C VAL A 631 -23.91 -27.06 10.53
N GLN A 632 -24.80 -26.33 11.22
CA GLN A 632 -26.25 -26.41 10.96
C GLN A 632 -26.64 -25.90 9.56
N ARG A 633 -25.90 -24.91 9.03
CA ARG A 633 -26.14 -24.39 7.68
C ARG A 633 -25.73 -25.41 6.62
N MET A 634 -24.56 -26.05 6.82
CA MET A 634 -24.07 -27.13 5.95
C MET A 634 -25.00 -28.35 5.99
N GLU A 635 -25.44 -28.74 7.18
CA GLU A 635 -26.41 -29.81 7.41
C GLU A 635 -27.71 -29.57 6.64
N SER A 636 -28.34 -28.40 6.82
CA SER A 636 -29.62 -28.09 6.19
C SER A 636 -29.56 -28.07 4.66
N ARG A 637 -28.37 -27.86 4.09
CA ARG A 637 -28.15 -27.83 2.65
C ARG A 637 -27.92 -29.22 2.08
N ILE A 638 -27.09 -30.04 2.71
CA ILE A 638 -26.86 -31.42 2.27
C ILE A 638 -28.15 -32.24 2.42
N ARG A 639 -28.88 -32.05 3.53
CA ARG A 639 -30.19 -32.69 3.76
C ARG A 639 -31.22 -32.34 2.66
N ARG A 640 -31.20 -31.10 2.16
CA ARG A 640 -32.08 -30.65 1.06
C ARG A 640 -31.74 -31.27 -0.29
N LEU A 641 -30.49 -31.68 -0.50
CA LEU A 641 -30.07 -32.32 -1.74
C LEU A 641 -30.54 -33.78 -1.81
N GLN A 642 -30.87 -34.41 -0.67
CA GLN A 642 -31.27 -35.82 -0.57
C GLN A 642 -30.24 -36.78 -1.21
N VAL A 643 -28.96 -36.37 -1.20
CA VAL A 643 -27.86 -37.12 -1.81
C VAL A 643 -27.10 -37.99 -0.81
N LEU A 644 -27.28 -37.79 0.50
CA LEU A 644 -26.72 -38.60 1.56
C LEU A 644 -27.83 -39.01 2.53
N SER A 645 -27.72 -40.19 3.14
CA SER A 645 -28.59 -40.60 4.24
C SER A 645 -28.31 -39.78 5.51
N GLU A 646 -29.23 -39.85 6.48
CA GLU A 646 -29.14 -39.10 7.73
C GLU A 646 -27.93 -39.49 8.59
N GLU A 647 -27.53 -40.76 8.52
CA GLU A 647 -26.40 -41.29 9.27
C GLU A 647 -25.06 -40.85 8.64
N GLU A 648 -24.99 -40.88 7.32
CA GLU A 648 -23.87 -40.37 6.52
C GLU A 648 -23.67 -38.86 6.70
N LEU A 649 -24.76 -38.08 6.63
CA LEU A 649 -24.71 -36.64 6.86
C LEU A 649 -24.17 -36.29 8.25
N ARG A 650 -24.63 -37.01 9.29
CA ARG A 650 -24.15 -36.77 10.66
C ARG A 650 -22.66 -37.09 10.80
N SER A 651 -22.22 -38.22 10.26
CA SER A 651 -20.82 -38.65 10.30
C SER A 651 -19.90 -37.66 9.60
N LEU A 652 -20.31 -37.15 8.44
CA LEU A 652 -19.56 -36.15 7.69
C LEU A 652 -19.37 -34.85 8.47
N LEU A 653 -20.44 -34.36 9.11
CA LEU A 653 -20.39 -33.11 9.86
C LEU A 653 -19.55 -33.21 11.13
N GLN A 654 -19.60 -34.35 11.81
CA GLN A 654 -18.78 -34.60 12.99
C GLN A 654 -17.29 -34.69 12.65
N CYS A 655 -16.95 -35.23 11.48
CA CYS A 655 -15.58 -35.24 10.97
C CYS A 655 -15.06 -33.84 10.58
N LEU A 656 -15.95 -32.96 10.11
CA LEU A 656 -15.59 -31.63 9.62
C LEU A 656 -15.57 -30.55 10.73
N ASP A 657 -16.14 -30.85 11.89
CA ASP A 657 -16.12 -30.06 13.12
C ASP A 657 -15.63 -30.92 14.29
N ASP A 658 -14.42 -31.47 14.12
CA ASP A 658 -13.75 -32.35 15.07
C ASP A 658 -13.57 -31.73 16.47
N ALA A 659 -13.35 -30.42 16.51
CA ALA A 659 -13.23 -29.63 17.74
C ALA A 659 -14.59 -29.28 18.42
N GLY A 660 -15.72 -29.62 17.79
CA GLY A 660 -17.07 -29.37 18.34
C GLY A 660 -17.43 -27.88 18.48
N LEU A 661 -16.86 -27.03 17.63
CA LEU A 661 -17.01 -25.56 17.70
C LEU A 661 -18.28 -25.06 16.97
N GLY A 662 -19.04 -25.96 16.35
CA GLY A 662 -20.23 -25.66 15.56
C GLY A 662 -19.89 -25.02 14.21
N ARG A 663 -18.63 -25.07 13.76
CA ARG A 663 -18.12 -24.34 12.57
C ARG A 663 -17.08 -25.18 11.81
N VAL A 664 -17.24 -25.30 10.50
CA VAL A 664 -16.31 -25.99 9.60
C VAL A 664 -15.41 -24.98 8.89
N SER A 665 -14.09 -25.11 9.03
CA SER A 665 -13.12 -24.28 8.30
C SER A 665 -12.97 -24.73 6.84
N TYR A 666 -13.17 -23.80 5.91
CA TYR A 666 -12.97 -23.94 4.48
C TYR A 666 -11.54 -24.35 4.13
N ARG A 667 -10.53 -23.94 4.91
CA ARG A 667 -9.14 -24.33 4.67
C ARG A 667 -8.92 -25.82 4.94
N SER A 668 -9.51 -26.36 6.00
CA SER A 668 -9.46 -27.80 6.32
C SER A 668 -10.25 -28.61 5.30
N PHE A 669 -11.46 -28.16 4.96
CA PHE A 669 -12.30 -28.78 3.92
C PHE A 669 -11.62 -28.79 2.54
N ARG A 670 -11.05 -27.65 2.11
CA ARG A 670 -10.38 -27.52 0.81
C ARG A 670 -9.10 -28.35 0.74
N THR A 671 -8.35 -28.46 1.83
CA THR A 671 -7.15 -29.31 1.90
C THR A 671 -7.52 -30.78 1.73
N ALA A 672 -8.57 -31.24 2.42
CA ALA A 672 -9.07 -32.62 2.29
C ALA A 672 -9.55 -32.94 0.86
N VAL A 673 -10.31 -32.05 0.23
CA VAL A 673 -10.79 -32.21 -1.16
C VAL A 673 -9.63 -32.14 -2.17
N ALA A 674 -8.64 -31.27 -1.96
CA ALA A 674 -7.49 -31.12 -2.86
C ALA A 674 -6.54 -32.32 -2.82
N GLU A 675 -6.24 -32.86 -1.63
CA GLU A 675 -5.44 -34.09 -1.51
C GLU A 675 -6.14 -35.31 -2.11
N PHE A 676 -7.47 -35.35 -2.04
CA PHE A 676 -8.31 -36.37 -2.66
C PHE A 676 -8.25 -36.33 -4.19
N LEU A 677 -8.45 -35.16 -4.80
CA LEU A 677 -8.41 -34.99 -6.26
C LEU A 677 -7.03 -35.23 -6.86
N ALA A 678 -5.97 -35.03 -6.08
CA ALA A 678 -4.62 -35.39 -6.49
C ALA A 678 -4.39 -36.92 -6.58
N LYS A 679 -5.27 -37.74 -5.98
CA LYS A 679 -5.11 -39.20 -5.87
C LYS A 679 -6.15 -40.02 -6.68
N SER A 680 -7.30 -39.45 -7.05
CA SER A 680 -8.31 -40.13 -7.88
C SER A 680 -8.00 -40.00 -9.38
N ARG A 681 -8.00 -41.13 -10.11
CA ARG A 681 -7.73 -41.20 -11.57
C ARG A 681 -8.98 -41.02 -12.45
N ASP A 682 -10.13 -40.69 -11.89
CA ASP A 682 -11.43 -40.78 -12.59
C ASP A 682 -11.80 -39.58 -13.48
N PHE A 683 -10.98 -38.53 -13.56
CA PHE A 683 -11.36 -37.27 -14.22
C PHE A 683 -10.38 -36.81 -15.34
N HIS A 684 -10.50 -37.34 -16.57
CA HIS A 684 -9.79 -36.80 -17.75
C HIS A 684 -10.58 -36.74 -19.09
N SER A 685 -10.50 -35.54 -19.70
CA SER A 685 -10.41 -35.10 -21.12
C SER A 685 -11.58 -35.04 -22.14
N ALA A 686 -12.78 -35.57 -21.89
CA ALA A 686 -13.96 -35.27 -22.72
C ALA A 686 -15.16 -34.95 -21.83
N LEU A 687 -16.01 -33.98 -22.23
CA LEU A 687 -17.24 -33.70 -21.50
C LEU A 687 -18.14 -34.95 -21.58
N SER A 688 -18.66 -35.39 -20.45
CA SER A 688 -19.74 -36.37 -20.44
C SER A 688 -20.97 -35.83 -21.21
N PRO A 689 -21.81 -36.68 -21.81
CA PRO A 689 -23.02 -36.25 -22.51
C PRO A 689 -23.91 -35.31 -21.69
N GLU A 690 -23.94 -35.53 -20.37
CA GLU A 690 -24.68 -34.73 -19.40
C GLU A 690 -24.07 -33.34 -19.22
N GLU A 691 -22.74 -33.24 -19.10
CA GLU A 691 -22.02 -31.96 -19.01
C GLU A 691 -22.12 -31.14 -20.31
N PHE A 692 -22.02 -31.80 -21.47
CA PHE A 692 -22.14 -31.14 -22.77
C PHE A 692 -23.55 -30.57 -22.98
N ASN A 693 -24.60 -31.33 -22.66
CA ASN A 693 -25.99 -30.86 -22.76
C ASN A 693 -26.28 -29.70 -21.80
N ALA A 694 -25.74 -29.74 -20.57
CA ALA A 694 -25.90 -28.64 -19.62
C ALA A 694 -25.28 -27.33 -20.13
N ILE A 695 -24.16 -27.41 -20.85
CA ILE A 695 -23.48 -26.24 -21.43
C ILE A 695 -24.28 -25.69 -22.63
N LEU A 696 -24.79 -26.54 -23.53
CA LEU A 696 -25.62 -26.09 -24.66
C LEU A 696 -26.91 -25.40 -24.21
N TYR A 697 -27.55 -25.91 -23.15
CA TYR A 697 -28.73 -25.29 -22.56
C TYR A 697 -28.46 -23.87 -22.05
N ARG A 698 -27.31 -23.66 -21.38
CA ARG A 698 -26.89 -22.32 -20.93
C ARG A 698 -26.68 -21.35 -22.09
N ILE A 699 -26.14 -21.82 -23.21
CA ILE A 699 -25.97 -21.03 -24.45
C ILE A 699 -27.35 -20.65 -25.00
N LYS A 700 -28.27 -21.61 -25.10
CA LYS A 700 -29.65 -21.39 -25.57
C LYS A 700 -30.36 -20.29 -24.77
N ALA A 701 -30.33 -20.40 -23.44
CA ALA A 701 -31.02 -19.48 -22.55
C ALA A 701 -30.53 -18.02 -22.70
N ARG A 702 -29.20 -17.83 -22.73
CA ARG A 702 -28.59 -16.48 -22.76
C ARG A 702 -28.72 -15.77 -24.11
N VAL A 703 -28.72 -16.52 -25.21
CA VAL A 703 -28.90 -15.90 -26.53
C VAL A 703 -30.36 -15.47 -26.73
N LYS A 704 -31.32 -16.24 -26.19
CA LYS A 704 -32.75 -15.89 -26.20
C LYS A 704 -33.07 -14.64 -25.38
N GLU A 705 -32.38 -14.39 -24.27
CA GLU A 705 -32.51 -13.14 -23.49
C GLU A 705 -32.17 -11.87 -24.30
N ASN A 706 -31.32 -12.01 -25.34
CA ASN A 706 -30.94 -10.91 -26.22
C ASN A 706 -31.82 -10.80 -27.49
N GLY A 707 -32.91 -11.57 -27.58
CA GLY A 707 -33.88 -11.48 -28.67
C GLY A 707 -33.43 -12.04 -30.03
N LEU A 708 -32.31 -12.75 -30.08
CA LEU A 708 -31.73 -13.36 -31.28
C LEU A 708 -31.64 -14.89 -31.13
N THR A 709 -31.51 -15.64 -32.23
CA THR A 709 -31.03 -17.04 -32.20
C THR A 709 -29.50 -17.07 -32.24
N VAL A 710 -28.86 -18.18 -31.81
CA VAL A 710 -27.39 -18.33 -31.89
C VAL A 710 -26.92 -18.19 -33.33
N GLY A 711 -27.71 -18.75 -34.25
CA GLY A 711 -27.47 -18.61 -35.69
C GLY A 711 -27.62 -17.17 -36.20
N GLN A 712 -28.49 -16.34 -35.63
CA GLN A 712 -28.59 -14.92 -35.98
C GLN A 712 -27.41 -14.12 -35.41
N ALA A 713 -27.07 -14.36 -34.14
CA ALA A 713 -25.96 -13.70 -33.46
C ALA A 713 -24.59 -14.01 -34.10
N LEU A 714 -24.40 -15.24 -34.59
CA LEU A 714 -23.19 -15.63 -35.32
C LEU A 714 -23.19 -15.15 -36.80
N ARG A 715 -24.35 -14.85 -37.39
CA ARG A 715 -24.47 -14.36 -38.78
C ARG A 715 -24.25 -12.85 -38.92
N GLU A 716 -24.67 -12.05 -37.94
CA GLU A 716 -24.39 -10.60 -37.95
C GLU A 716 -22.90 -10.27 -37.89
N ALA A 717 -22.07 -11.22 -37.41
CA ALA A 717 -20.63 -11.05 -37.33
C ALA A 717 -19.89 -11.23 -38.67
N ASP A 718 -20.44 -11.95 -39.67
CA ASP A 718 -19.73 -12.15 -40.96
C ASP A 718 -20.55 -12.70 -42.16
N GLY A 719 -21.87 -12.88 -42.05
CA GLY A 719 -22.76 -13.25 -43.18
C GLY A 719 -22.59 -14.65 -43.80
N ARG A 720 -21.65 -15.48 -43.31
CA ARG A 720 -21.37 -16.84 -43.84
C ARG A 720 -22.26 -17.92 -43.22
N SER A 721 -22.45 -19.04 -43.92
CA SER A 721 -23.25 -20.19 -43.46
C SER A 721 -22.46 -21.23 -42.64
N ALA A 722 -21.12 -21.21 -42.71
CA ALA A 722 -20.22 -22.06 -41.94
C ALA A 722 -18.94 -21.28 -41.57
N LEU A 723 -18.30 -21.64 -40.46
CA LEU A 723 -17.10 -20.99 -39.94
C LEU A 723 -15.97 -22.00 -39.71
N PRO A 724 -14.70 -21.70 -40.06
CA PRO A 724 -13.54 -22.47 -39.60
C PRO A 724 -13.50 -22.55 -38.07
N GLY A 725 -13.03 -23.68 -37.51
CA GLY A 725 -13.07 -23.91 -36.06
C GLY A 725 -12.48 -22.82 -35.17
N ALA A 726 -11.37 -22.18 -35.61
CA ALA A 726 -10.78 -21.06 -34.88
C ALA A 726 -11.67 -19.80 -34.88
N GLU A 727 -12.27 -19.48 -36.04
CA GLU A 727 -13.21 -18.37 -36.19
C GLU A 727 -14.51 -18.65 -35.43
N PHE A 728 -15.02 -19.89 -35.47
CA PHE A 728 -16.18 -20.31 -34.67
C PHE A 728 -15.94 -20.08 -33.17
N MET A 729 -14.80 -20.52 -32.64
CA MET A 729 -14.45 -20.30 -31.23
C MET A 729 -14.27 -18.80 -30.92
N GLN A 730 -13.71 -18.02 -31.83
CA GLN A 730 -13.57 -16.58 -31.66
C GLN A 730 -14.93 -15.86 -31.67
N SER A 731 -15.82 -16.21 -32.58
CA SER A 731 -17.18 -15.67 -32.65
C SER A 731 -17.98 -16.04 -31.41
N LEU A 732 -17.90 -17.29 -30.94
CA LEU A 732 -18.59 -17.72 -29.71
C LEU A 732 -18.11 -16.94 -28.47
N ARG A 733 -16.81 -16.60 -28.40
CA ARG A 733 -16.26 -15.71 -27.35
C ARG A 733 -16.73 -14.28 -27.53
N GLY A 734 -16.79 -13.80 -28.77
CA GLY A 734 -17.23 -12.45 -29.14
C GLY A 734 -18.68 -12.16 -28.74
N LEU A 735 -19.52 -13.19 -28.67
CA LEU A 735 -20.91 -13.07 -28.21
C LEU A 735 -21.07 -12.77 -26.71
N ARG A 736 -19.97 -12.73 -25.94
CA ARG A 736 -19.97 -12.42 -24.48
C ARG A 736 -20.99 -13.24 -23.66
N LEU A 737 -21.23 -14.50 -24.04
CA LEU A 737 -22.19 -15.40 -23.39
C LEU A 737 -21.74 -15.93 -22.01
N GLY A 738 -20.65 -15.40 -21.45
CA GLY A 738 -20.06 -15.82 -20.18
C GLY A 738 -19.57 -17.28 -20.16
N LEU A 739 -19.12 -17.79 -21.31
CA LEU A 739 -18.37 -19.04 -21.44
C LEU A 739 -16.88 -18.74 -21.25
N SER A 740 -16.18 -19.57 -20.48
CA SER A 740 -14.72 -19.52 -20.38
C SER A 740 -14.05 -19.97 -21.68
N ASN A 741 -12.81 -19.52 -21.91
CA ASN A 741 -12.01 -19.96 -23.06
C ASN A 741 -11.87 -21.49 -23.14
N LYS A 742 -11.89 -22.15 -21.98
CA LYS A 742 -11.79 -23.61 -21.86
C LYS A 742 -13.12 -24.30 -22.21
N GLU A 743 -14.27 -23.79 -21.74
CA GLU A 743 -15.58 -24.31 -22.15
C GLU A 743 -15.77 -24.21 -23.67
N VAL A 744 -15.38 -23.08 -24.27
CA VAL A 744 -15.46 -22.89 -25.74
C VAL A 744 -14.60 -23.94 -26.48
N ALA A 745 -13.39 -24.21 -25.99
CA ALA A 745 -12.51 -25.22 -26.57
C ALA A 745 -13.04 -26.66 -26.33
N GLN A 746 -13.63 -26.93 -25.16
CA GLN A 746 -14.22 -28.24 -24.84
C GLN A 746 -15.48 -28.53 -25.66
N ILE A 747 -16.32 -27.52 -25.91
CA ILE A 747 -17.45 -27.64 -26.83
C ILE A 747 -16.92 -27.97 -28.23
N PHE A 748 -15.96 -27.21 -28.74
CA PHE A 748 -15.39 -27.44 -30.08
C PHE A 748 -14.77 -28.84 -30.21
N ASN A 749 -14.00 -29.28 -29.21
CA ASN A 749 -13.40 -30.62 -29.19
C ASN A 749 -14.45 -31.72 -29.09
N SER A 750 -15.54 -31.50 -28.35
CA SER A 750 -16.64 -32.46 -28.25
C SER A 750 -17.43 -32.56 -29.56
N LEU A 751 -17.59 -31.45 -30.29
CA LEU A 751 -18.20 -31.43 -31.64
C LEU A 751 -17.30 -32.08 -32.70
N SER A 752 -15.98 -31.94 -32.56
CA SER A 752 -14.98 -32.46 -33.48
C SER A 752 -14.53 -33.89 -33.16
N ALA A 753 -15.05 -34.49 -32.09
CA ALA A 753 -14.72 -35.86 -31.72
C ALA A 753 -15.35 -36.86 -32.70
N ASP A 754 -14.55 -37.83 -33.18
CA ASP A 754 -15.02 -38.93 -34.06
C ASP A 754 -16.20 -39.72 -33.44
N SER A 755 -16.32 -39.68 -32.11
CA SER A 755 -17.37 -40.32 -31.32
C SER A 755 -18.60 -39.43 -31.07
N PHE A 756 -18.82 -38.35 -31.83
CA PHE A 756 -20.00 -37.49 -31.67
C PHE A 756 -21.30 -38.29 -31.87
N ARG A 757 -21.82 -38.83 -30.77
CA ARG A 757 -23.11 -39.52 -30.62
C ARG A 757 -23.67 -39.12 -29.26
N MET A 758 -24.48 -38.07 -29.25
CA MET A 758 -25.18 -37.66 -28.03
C MET A 758 -26.43 -38.54 -27.84
N ALA A 759 -26.60 -39.05 -26.62
CA ALA A 759 -27.81 -39.75 -26.22
C ALA A 759 -29.03 -38.84 -26.45
N GLY A 760 -29.92 -39.23 -27.36
CA GLY A 760 -31.26 -38.64 -27.47
C GLY A 760 -31.49 -37.55 -28.52
N THR A 761 -30.50 -37.14 -29.33
CA THR A 761 -30.74 -36.19 -30.44
C THR A 761 -30.29 -36.78 -31.77
N ALA A 762 -31.22 -37.04 -32.70
CA ALA A 762 -30.97 -37.52 -34.06
C ALA A 762 -30.37 -36.43 -34.99
N ALA A 763 -29.64 -35.45 -34.44
CA ALA A 763 -29.12 -34.32 -35.19
C ALA A 763 -27.80 -34.66 -35.92
N PRO A 764 -27.59 -34.16 -37.16
CA PRO A 764 -26.32 -34.33 -37.87
C PRO A 764 -25.16 -33.63 -37.14
N ASN A 765 -23.93 -34.17 -37.25
CA ASN A 765 -22.74 -33.51 -36.70
C ASN A 765 -22.56 -32.13 -37.37
N PRO A 766 -22.47 -31.03 -36.60
CA PRO A 766 -22.30 -29.70 -37.18
C PRO A 766 -20.91 -29.45 -37.77
N VAL A 767 -19.92 -30.33 -37.57
CA VAL A 767 -18.55 -30.17 -38.09
C VAL A 767 -18.32 -31.05 -39.33
N HIS A 768 -17.95 -30.41 -40.45
CA HIS A 768 -17.52 -31.08 -41.68
C HIS A 768 -16.27 -30.38 -42.22
N ASP A 769 -15.22 -31.15 -42.56
CA ASP A 769 -13.94 -30.66 -43.10
C ASP A 769 -13.32 -29.46 -42.33
N GLY A 770 -13.41 -29.51 -40.99
CA GLY A 770 -12.86 -28.47 -40.11
C GLY A 770 -13.69 -27.17 -40.04
N GLN A 771 -14.86 -27.14 -40.70
CA GLN A 771 -15.82 -26.05 -40.62
C GLN A 771 -17.06 -26.44 -39.81
N VAL A 772 -17.53 -25.50 -38.99
CA VAL A 772 -18.73 -25.62 -38.17
C VAL A 772 -19.90 -24.97 -38.89
N SER A 773 -20.90 -25.77 -39.26
CA SER A 773 -22.17 -25.31 -39.81
C SER A 773 -22.97 -24.57 -38.74
N ILE A 774 -23.21 -23.28 -38.95
CA ILE A 774 -23.92 -22.43 -37.99
C ILE A 774 -25.37 -22.92 -37.84
N ALA A 775 -26.01 -23.34 -38.92
CA ALA A 775 -27.41 -23.80 -38.91
C ALA A 775 -27.59 -25.11 -38.14
N LEU A 776 -26.65 -26.06 -38.28
CA LEU A 776 -26.69 -27.33 -37.54
C LEU A 776 -26.37 -27.11 -36.06
N PHE A 777 -25.43 -26.20 -35.75
CA PHE A 777 -25.15 -25.83 -34.37
C PHE A 777 -26.33 -25.11 -33.71
N ASP A 778 -27.00 -24.18 -34.41
CA ASP A 778 -28.22 -23.52 -33.92
C ASP A 778 -29.33 -24.55 -33.63
N THR A 779 -29.49 -25.54 -34.52
CA THR A 779 -30.45 -26.64 -34.32
C THR A 779 -30.09 -27.51 -33.12
N LEU A 780 -28.80 -27.78 -32.90
CA LEU A 780 -28.31 -28.56 -31.76
C LEU A 780 -28.60 -27.83 -30.43
N VAL A 781 -28.35 -26.52 -30.39
CA VAL A 781 -28.66 -25.67 -29.24
C VAL A 781 -30.18 -25.59 -29.03
N GLU A 782 -30.97 -25.48 -30.08
CA GLU A 782 -32.44 -25.45 -29.96
C GLU A 782 -33.04 -26.79 -29.49
N ASN A 783 -32.42 -27.93 -29.80
CA ASN A 783 -32.94 -29.24 -29.44
C ASN A 783 -32.53 -29.75 -28.04
N CYS A 784 -31.67 -29.03 -27.30
CA CYS A 784 -31.33 -29.42 -25.93
C CYS A 784 -32.55 -29.25 -25.00
N SER A 785 -32.92 -30.33 -24.30
CA SER A 785 -34.25 -30.45 -23.70
C SER A 785 -34.28 -30.58 -22.17
N ASN A 786 -33.16 -30.81 -21.48
CA ASN A 786 -33.17 -31.00 -20.02
C ASN A 786 -32.05 -30.27 -19.28
N GLU A 787 -32.44 -29.53 -18.24
CA GLU A 787 -31.60 -28.96 -17.19
C GLU A 787 -31.54 -29.97 -16.03
N SER A 788 -30.38 -30.56 -15.73
CA SER A 788 -30.27 -31.35 -14.50
C SER A 788 -28.83 -31.46 -13.98
N LEU A 789 -28.34 -30.34 -13.44
CA LEU A 789 -27.22 -30.33 -12.48
C LEU A 789 -27.45 -31.30 -11.29
N LYS A 790 -28.72 -31.62 -11.01
CA LYS A 790 -29.13 -32.53 -9.94
C LYS A 790 -28.76 -33.99 -10.22
N ASP A 791 -28.87 -34.46 -11.46
CA ASP A 791 -28.56 -35.85 -11.81
C ASP A 791 -27.06 -36.13 -11.71
N TRP A 792 -26.23 -35.16 -12.10
CA TRP A 792 -24.78 -35.23 -11.88
C TRP A 792 -24.43 -35.25 -10.39
N ALA A 793 -25.02 -34.35 -9.59
CA ALA A 793 -24.74 -34.24 -8.15
C ALA A 793 -25.15 -35.50 -7.36
N THR A 794 -26.22 -36.17 -7.78
CA THR A 794 -26.74 -37.39 -7.13
C THR A 794 -25.76 -38.56 -7.20
N VAL A 795 -24.91 -38.61 -8.23
CA VAL A 795 -23.91 -39.67 -8.41
C VAL A 795 -22.57 -39.32 -7.75
N ALA A 796 -22.18 -38.04 -7.74
CA ALA A 796 -20.87 -37.60 -7.28
C ALA A 796 -20.76 -37.49 -5.75
N PHE A 797 -21.80 -37.02 -5.06
CA PHE A 797 -21.75 -36.72 -3.63
C PHE A 797 -21.67 -37.94 -2.69
N PRO A 798 -22.40 -39.05 -2.93
CA PRO A 798 -22.25 -40.28 -2.13
C PRO A 798 -20.83 -40.85 -2.15
N ARG A 799 -20.19 -40.86 -3.33
CA ARG A 799 -18.81 -41.32 -3.48
C ARG A 799 -17.83 -40.44 -2.70
N LEU A 800 -18.07 -39.13 -2.69
CA LEU A 800 -17.28 -38.18 -1.93
C LEU A 800 -17.42 -38.40 -0.41
N HIS A 801 -18.62 -38.75 0.05
CA HIS A 801 -18.93 -39.03 1.45
C HIS A 801 -18.21 -40.27 1.99
N GLU A 802 -18.35 -41.43 1.33
CA GLU A 802 -17.71 -42.69 1.76
C GLU A 802 -16.19 -42.55 1.89
N LEU A 803 -15.58 -41.76 1.02
CA LEU A 803 -14.14 -41.55 0.97
C LEU A 803 -13.63 -40.60 2.06
N ILE A 804 -14.46 -39.66 2.53
CA ILE A 804 -14.11 -38.76 3.65
C ILE A 804 -14.23 -39.51 4.98
N VAL A 805 -15.31 -40.27 5.17
CA VAL A 805 -15.59 -40.95 6.44
C VAL A 805 -14.66 -42.16 6.68
N SER A 806 -14.31 -42.93 5.63
CA SER A 806 -13.45 -44.11 5.79
C SER A 806 -12.03 -43.82 6.29
N LYS A 807 -11.50 -42.62 6.03
CA LYS A 807 -10.14 -42.24 6.44
C LYS A 807 -10.09 -41.59 7.82
N ALA A 808 -11.13 -40.87 8.23
CA ALA A 808 -11.23 -40.25 9.55
C ALA A 808 -11.34 -41.27 10.71
N CYS A 809 -11.68 -42.53 10.40
CA CYS A 809 -11.65 -43.64 11.36
C CYS A 809 -10.30 -44.40 11.37
N SER A 810 -9.34 -44.01 10.51
CA SER A 810 -8.03 -44.68 10.34
C SER A 810 -6.86 -43.92 10.95
N ASP A 811 -7.03 -42.62 11.22
CA ASP A 811 -6.11 -41.73 11.94
C ASP A 811 -6.69 -41.43 13.33
#